data_AF-A0A2T4III6-F1
#
_entry.id   AF-A0A2T4III6-F1
#
_cell.length_a   1.000
_cell.length_b   1.000
_cell.length_c   1.000
_cell.angle_alpha   90.00
_cell.angle_beta   90.00
_cell.angle_gamma   90.00
#
_symmetry.space_group_name_H-M   'P 1'
#
loop_
_entity.id
_entity.type
_entity.pdbx_description
1 polymer ?
#
loop_
_entity_poly.entity_id
_entity_poly.type
_entity_poly.pdbx_seq_one_letter_code
_entity_poly.pdbx_strand_id
1 'polypeptide(L)'
;MTTTTVPQLGEMFRALINAGGYRGLLTERGLDKDLDDLAGGKGRRGTLIELFEELEDKCSKEVAQDCGNQWAELMRRGWLQTRGMLQGVALQIETSPLPPSDGRALFNKLFGVPLLSLFIQSTTALRGAPDLSVWLLRPFKVWVEFAAKRLSVTESTLLERLETELDADTRSLERWLNGEPISKLTWPYARKVKALLASDPHATGEDVPEPEVHLLAGWLLLSRAFQSLPLELRDAVRRDFMLRKQQPWVFGESMVALGSASMAPKGWPRALEVLPLIDEIQNLFNVRPLSAERLRGVLDQFGRVLESAPMSFKVAYQPVLDWFAARAAATCGDEQAALELYEGAVNGAWWRAGKNQIPMLEEALTYAVGVGAKDAANTYWDKTFMLGVNRGPKPPLDAQEMRRIAFAFELKFHPQKAKHRIPPEAELVVREEAYAPGRKELKNPNQKTKYVEGCTRRTPLMNAVSEGSLDDVKQLVASGGDPNDFLPESGEGPLSYAMRRACDRHDPIIMEYLLSLDLAPETVNRRASTLRETPLKIAIEMADAKAVSRLIELGADVEAPCDTLPSALCFAMHMLSFSLHGFGEEEQSAYFEGKTPATSYDAKDGAVLDIHLAARRYMQKQRQESSRRNREIRDEVFANLRHPTEDCRKVIQALMAAGADANRGYRVEPQHLSVWTPILYAAQLGDLEVFRMLVEHPGENRGDPNLPLMPPNSLERFDALWVAIDHGRHAIVSYLMEREKGLASGV
;
A
#
# COMPACT_ATOMS: atom_id res chain seq x y z
N MET A 1 7.45 13.88 -24.42
CA MET A 1 7.35 12.77 -25.38
C MET A 1 7.71 11.51 -24.62
N THR A 2 6.77 10.57 -24.54
CA THR A 2 6.84 9.35 -23.72
C THR A 2 7.95 8.42 -24.22
N THR A 3 8.83 7.98 -23.33
CA THR A 3 10.03 7.16 -23.67
C THR A 3 9.78 5.65 -23.66
N THR A 4 8.60 5.20 -23.20
CA THR A 4 8.25 3.78 -23.02
C THR A 4 6.95 3.40 -23.73
N THR A 5 6.87 2.13 -24.15
CA THR A 5 5.67 1.52 -24.75
C THR A 5 4.47 1.57 -23.79
N VAL A 6 4.67 1.09 -22.56
CA VAL A 6 3.68 1.19 -21.48
C VAL A 6 3.76 2.59 -20.87
N PRO A 7 2.65 3.34 -20.73
CA PRO A 7 2.63 4.63 -20.03
C PRO A 7 3.05 4.48 -18.57
N GLN A 8 3.90 5.38 -18.07
CA GLN A 8 4.18 5.45 -16.64
C GLN A 8 2.98 6.03 -15.87
N LEU A 9 2.85 5.66 -14.59
CA LEU A 9 1.72 6.09 -13.76
C LEU A 9 1.60 7.62 -13.66
N GLY A 10 2.70 8.32 -13.40
CA GLY A 10 2.71 9.78 -13.32
C GLY A 10 2.31 10.46 -14.64
N GLU A 11 2.80 9.95 -15.78
CA GLU A 11 2.42 10.45 -17.10
C GLU A 11 0.92 10.26 -17.37
N MET A 12 0.38 9.09 -17.03
CA MET A 12 -1.03 8.77 -17.21
C MET A 12 -1.92 9.61 -16.28
N PHE A 13 -1.54 9.74 -15.02
CA PHE A 13 -2.30 10.53 -14.05
C PHE A 13 -2.35 12.01 -14.47
N ARG A 14 -1.22 12.58 -14.88
CA ARG A 14 -1.19 13.94 -15.44
C ARG A 14 -2.05 14.08 -16.69
N ALA A 15 -2.05 13.09 -17.57
CA ALA A 15 -2.92 13.10 -18.76
C ALA A 15 -4.41 13.12 -18.36
N LEU A 16 -4.81 12.35 -17.34
CA LEU A 16 -6.17 12.35 -16.81
C LEU A 16 -6.56 13.69 -16.17
N ILE A 17 -5.69 14.29 -15.34
CA ILE A 17 -5.94 15.61 -14.75
C ILE A 17 -6.14 16.68 -15.83
N ASN A 18 -5.29 16.66 -16.86
CA ASN A 18 -5.39 17.58 -17.99
C ASN A 18 -6.67 17.35 -18.81
N ALA A 19 -7.04 16.09 -19.06
CA ALA A 19 -8.26 15.71 -19.78
C ALA A 19 -9.53 15.99 -18.96
N GLY A 20 -9.49 15.88 -17.64
CA GLY A 20 -10.59 16.23 -16.76
C GLY A 20 -10.73 17.74 -16.48
N GLY A 21 -9.70 18.53 -16.76
CA GLY A 21 -9.74 19.99 -16.52
C GLY A 21 -9.55 20.35 -15.04
N TYR A 22 -8.89 19.47 -14.29
CA TYR A 22 -8.62 19.61 -12.86
C TYR A 22 -7.23 20.22 -12.59
N ARG A 23 -6.48 20.65 -13.62
CA ARG A 23 -5.18 21.30 -13.41
C ARG A 23 -5.29 22.62 -12.62
N GLY A 24 -6.40 23.34 -12.79
CA GLY A 24 -6.71 24.55 -12.00
C GLY A 24 -6.75 24.28 -10.50
N LEU A 25 -7.43 23.21 -10.07
CA LEU A 25 -7.46 22.76 -8.68
C LEU A 25 -6.06 22.58 -8.10
N LEU A 26 -5.20 21.85 -8.82
CA LEU A 26 -3.84 21.59 -8.34
C LEU A 26 -3.00 22.87 -8.32
N THR A 27 -3.23 23.80 -9.24
CA THR A 27 -2.56 25.11 -9.26
C THR A 27 -2.96 25.93 -8.02
N GLU A 28 -4.26 26.02 -7.72
CA GLU A 28 -4.77 26.73 -6.53
C GLU A 28 -4.22 26.14 -5.23
N ARG A 29 -3.95 24.83 -5.21
CA ARG A 29 -3.38 24.11 -4.06
C ARG A 29 -1.84 24.08 -4.04
N GLY A 30 -1.17 24.68 -5.03
CA GLY A 30 0.30 24.70 -5.13
C GLY A 30 0.94 23.36 -5.53
N LEU A 31 0.17 22.43 -6.08
CA LEU A 31 0.56 21.05 -6.41
C LEU A 31 0.84 20.82 -7.91
N ASP A 32 0.82 21.86 -8.75
CA ASP A 32 1.05 21.73 -10.20
C ASP A 32 2.46 21.22 -10.53
N LYS A 33 3.45 21.74 -9.79
CA LYS A 33 4.84 21.28 -9.91
C LYS A 33 4.97 19.82 -9.52
N ASP A 34 4.33 19.41 -8.43
CA ASP A 34 4.37 18.03 -7.94
C ASP A 34 3.81 17.05 -8.99
N LEU A 35 2.75 17.43 -9.71
CA LEU A 35 2.21 16.65 -10.82
C LEU A 35 3.19 16.51 -11.99
N ASP A 36 3.87 17.60 -12.37
CA ASP A 36 4.86 17.58 -13.46
C ASP A 36 6.15 16.84 -13.06
N ASP A 37 6.60 16.99 -11.82
CA ASP A 37 7.73 16.27 -11.23
C ASP A 37 7.44 14.76 -11.20
N LEU A 38 6.23 14.38 -10.77
CA LEU A 38 5.74 13.00 -10.80
C LEU A 38 5.72 12.43 -12.23
N ALA A 39 5.19 13.19 -13.20
CA ALA A 39 5.14 12.75 -14.60
C ALA A 39 6.52 12.67 -15.24
N GLY A 40 7.46 13.50 -14.81
CA GLY A 40 8.85 13.49 -15.28
C GLY A 40 9.74 12.47 -14.57
N GLY A 41 9.24 11.77 -13.54
CA GLY A 41 10.06 10.93 -12.66
C GLY A 41 11.09 11.74 -11.86
N LYS A 42 10.85 13.04 -11.66
CA LYS A 42 11.71 14.01 -10.99
C LYS A 42 11.13 14.43 -9.64
N GLY A 43 10.83 13.48 -8.76
CA GLY A 43 10.36 13.78 -7.40
C GLY A 43 11.48 13.97 -6.38
N ARG A 44 11.15 14.47 -5.18
CA ARG A 44 12.05 14.35 -4.02
C ARG A 44 12.26 12.87 -3.71
N ARG A 45 13.52 12.42 -3.67
CA ARG A 45 13.90 11.01 -3.42
C ARG A 45 13.22 10.50 -2.14
N GLY A 46 12.56 9.35 -2.23
CA GLY A 46 11.95 8.68 -1.08
C GLY A 46 10.52 9.08 -0.76
N THR A 47 9.85 9.90 -1.59
CA THR A 47 8.47 10.36 -1.38
C THR A 47 7.59 10.25 -2.62
N LEU A 48 8.09 9.64 -3.73
CA LEU A 48 7.41 9.71 -5.03
C LEU A 48 6.03 9.03 -5.00
N ILE A 49 5.92 7.85 -4.38
CA ILE A 49 4.64 7.15 -4.26
C ILE A 49 3.70 7.81 -3.26
N GLU A 50 4.22 8.34 -2.15
CA GLU A 50 3.41 9.06 -1.15
C GLU A 50 2.79 10.31 -1.77
N LEU A 51 3.57 11.06 -2.54
CA LEU A 51 3.11 12.21 -3.32
C LEU A 51 2.03 11.80 -4.33
N PHE A 52 2.24 10.68 -5.02
CA PHE A 52 1.29 10.15 -5.99
C PHE A 52 -0.05 9.78 -5.31
N GLU A 53 -0.02 9.03 -4.21
CA GLU A 53 -1.21 8.61 -3.47
C GLU A 53 -1.93 9.81 -2.82
N GLU A 54 -1.19 10.81 -2.34
CA GLU A 54 -1.75 12.07 -1.83
C GLU A 54 -2.50 12.83 -2.93
N LEU A 55 -1.94 12.90 -4.15
CA LEU A 55 -2.61 13.52 -5.29
C LEU A 55 -3.85 12.73 -5.73
N GLU A 56 -3.78 11.40 -5.75
CA GLU A 56 -4.93 10.52 -6.04
C GLU A 56 -6.07 10.79 -5.06
N ASP A 57 -5.79 10.80 -3.76
CA ASP A 57 -6.78 11.02 -2.71
C ASP A 57 -7.36 12.43 -2.73
N LYS A 58 -6.54 13.46 -2.92
CA LYS A 58 -7.01 14.84 -3.04
C LYS A 58 -7.94 15.02 -4.24
N CYS A 59 -7.57 14.47 -5.40
CA CYS A 59 -8.41 14.54 -6.60
C CYS A 59 -9.70 13.74 -6.42
N SER A 60 -9.63 12.55 -5.83
CA SER A 60 -10.81 11.71 -5.56
C SER A 60 -11.80 12.40 -4.61
N LYS A 61 -11.32 13.07 -3.56
CA LYS A 61 -12.15 13.86 -2.64
C LYS A 61 -12.79 15.05 -3.35
N GLU A 62 -12.05 15.72 -4.22
CA GLU A 62 -12.59 16.85 -4.98
C GLU A 62 -13.68 16.41 -5.96
N VAL A 63 -13.48 15.31 -6.69
CA VAL A 63 -14.52 14.76 -7.58
C VAL A 63 -15.78 14.41 -6.78
N ALA A 64 -15.65 13.94 -5.53
CA ALA A 64 -16.80 13.67 -4.69
C ALA A 64 -17.58 14.93 -4.31
N GLN A 65 -16.87 16.03 -4.05
CA GLN A 65 -17.47 17.33 -3.75
C GLN A 65 -18.08 18.00 -4.99
N ASP A 66 -17.45 17.84 -6.15
CA ASP A 66 -17.83 18.52 -7.39
C ASP A 66 -18.85 17.73 -8.22
N CYS A 67 -18.77 16.40 -8.22
CA CYS A 67 -19.61 15.51 -9.04
C CYS A 67 -20.41 14.50 -8.19
N GLY A 68 -20.27 14.49 -6.87
CA GLY A 68 -20.95 13.53 -5.98
C GLY A 68 -20.22 12.18 -5.83
N ASN A 69 -20.55 11.48 -4.74
CA ASN A 69 -19.87 10.24 -4.33
C ASN A 69 -19.91 9.12 -5.37
N GLN A 70 -21.04 8.95 -6.08
CA GLN A 70 -21.17 7.89 -7.11
C GLN A 70 -20.16 8.08 -8.25
N TRP A 71 -19.95 9.32 -8.71
CA TRP A 71 -18.97 9.63 -9.74
C TRP A 71 -17.54 9.46 -9.25
N ALA A 72 -17.25 9.94 -8.04
CA ALA A 72 -15.92 9.78 -7.43
C ALA A 72 -15.54 8.31 -7.28
N GLU A 73 -16.48 7.46 -6.85
CA GLU A 73 -16.27 6.02 -6.72
C GLU A 73 -16.03 5.35 -8.07
N LEU A 74 -16.87 5.67 -9.07
CA LEU A 74 -16.73 5.14 -10.43
C LEU A 74 -15.36 5.51 -11.04
N MET A 75 -14.95 6.78 -10.90
CA MET A 75 -13.66 7.26 -11.40
C MET A 75 -12.49 6.64 -10.64
N ARG A 76 -12.56 6.57 -9.31
CA ARG A 76 -11.52 5.94 -8.48
C ARG A 76 -11.35 4.47 -8.84
N ARG A 77 -12.45 3.72 -9.01
CA ARG A 77 -12.42 2.32 -9.41
C ARG A 77 -11.80 2.15 -10.81
N GLY A 78 -12.24 2.94 -11.79
CA GLY A 78 -11.67 2.91 -13.14
C GLY A 78 -10.19 3.25 -13.17
N TRP A 79 -9.76 4.21 -12.36
CA TRP A 79 -8.37 4.58 -12.20
C TRP A 79 -7.53 3.46 -11.56
N LEU A 80 -7.96 2.90 -10.43
CA LEU A 80 -7.24 1.82 -9.74
C LEU A 80 -7.10 0.56 -10.63
N GLN A 81 -8.15 0.22 -11.39
CA GLN A 81 -8.06 -0.85 -12.39
C GLN A 81 -7.03 -0.54 -13.49
N THR A 82 -6.99 0.70 -13.97
CA THR A 82 -6.00 1.15 -14.96
C THR A 82 -4.57 1.09 -14.40
N ARG A 83 -4.34 1.59 -13.17
CA ARG A 83 -3.06 1.55 -12.46
C ARG A 83 -2.56 0.11 -12.31
N GLY A 84 -3.40 -0.78 -11.75
CA GLY A 84 -3.05 -2.19 -11.57
C GLY A 84 -2.74 -2.90 -12.88
N MET A 85 -3.45 -2.55 -13.96
CA MET A 85 -3.15 -3.08 -15.28
C MET A 85 -1.83 -2.57 -15.85
N LEU A 86 -1.55 -1.27 -15.78
CA LEU A 86 -0.27 -0.70 -16.25
C LEU A 86 0.91 -1.36 -15.54
N GLN A 87 0.82 -1.52 -14.22
CA GLN A 87 1.80 -2.25 -13.43
C GLN A 87 1.90 -3.71 -13.88
N GLY A 88 0.77 -4.40 -14.08
CA GLY A 88 0.71 -5.77 -14.57
C GLY A 88 1.38 -5.97 -15.94
N VAL A 89 1.14 -5.07 -16.90
CA VAL A 89 1.80 -5.11 -18.22
C VAL A 89 3.30 -4.86 -18.07
N ALA A 90 3.69 -3.81 -17.35
CA ALA A 90 5.09 -3.44 -17.14
C ALA A 90 5.89 -4.55 -16.43
N LEU A 91 5.28 -5.28 -15.50
CA LEU A 91 5.91 -6.38 -14.75
C LEU A 91 6.06 -7.68 -15.56
N GLN A 92 5.20 -7.92 -16.54
CA GLN A 92 5.14 -9.22 -17.21
C GLN A 92 5.74 -9.20 -18.62
N ILE A 93 5.70 -8.05 -19.32
CA ILE A 93 6.08 -7.96 -20.72
C ILE A 93 7.35 -7.12 -20.89
N GLU A 94 8.35 -7.74 -21.50
CA GLU A 94 9.52 -7.05 -22.02
C GLU A 94 9.10 -6.23 -23.25
N THR A 95 9.20 -4.91 -23.18
CA THR A 95 8.78 -3.97 -24.25
C THR A 95 9.91 -3.09 -24.74
N SER A 96 11.11 -3.18 -24.17
CA SER A 96 12.31 -2.50 -24.66
C SER A 96 12.70 -2.79 -26.12
N PRO A 97 12.34 -3.93 -26.73
CA PRO A 97 12.62 -4.17 -28.15
C PRO A 97 11.70 -3.40 -29.09
N LEU A 98 10.53 -2.97 -28.62
CA LEU A 98 9.55 -2.27 -29.43
C LEU A 98 9.97 -0.81 -29.57
N PRO A 99 9.99 -0.24 -30.80
CA PRO A 99 10.13 1.20 -30.98
C PRO A 99 9.03 1.93 -30.18
N PRO A 100 9.34 2.99 -29.41
CA PRO A 100 8.36 3.61 -28.51
C PRO A 100 7.06 4.08 -29.20
N SER A 101 7.13 4.62 -30.42
CA SER A 101 5.95 5.04 -31.19
C SER A 101 5.03 3.88 -31.53
N ASP A 102 5.62 2.81 -32.05
CA ASP A 102 4.91 1.65 -32.58
C ASP A 102 4.36 0.81 -31.43
N GLY A 103 5.18 0.64 -30.38
CA GLY A 103 4.78 0.05 -29.12
C GLY A 103 3.61 0.81 -28.49
N ARG A 104 3.63 2.15 -28.46
CA ARG A 104 2.54 2.94 -27.89
C ARG A 104 1.26 2.84 -28.71
N ALA A 105 1.34 2.84 -30.03
CA ALA A 105 0.19 2.62 -30.90
C ALA A 105 -0.42 1.23 -30.68
N LEU A 106 0.42 0.20 -30.57
CA LEU A 106 0.00 -1.16 -30.26
C LEU A 106 -0.62 -1.27 -28.86
N PHE A 107 0.00 -0.66 -27.85
CA PHE A 107 -0.52 -0.63 -26.48
C PHE A 107 -1.90 0.05 -26.43
N ASN A 108 -2.06 1.19 -27.10
CA ASN A 108 -3.36 1.87 -27.19
C ASN A 108 -4.42 0.99 -27.85
N LYS A 109 -4.06 0.25 -28.91
CA LYS A 109 -4.99 -0.68 -29.58
C LYS A 109 -5.41 -1.84 -28.67
N LEU A 110 -4.45 -2.43 -27.96
CA LEU A 110 -4.66 -3.65 -27.16
C LEU A 110 -5.27 -3.37 -25.78
N PHE A 111 -4.96 -2.22 -25.18
CA PHE A 111 -5.32 -1.89 -23.80
C PHE A 111 -6.05 -0.55 -23.68
N GLY A 112 -5.52 0.52 -24.26
CA GLY A 112 -6.11 1.86 -24.11
C GLY A 112 -7.55 1.97 -24.63
N VAL A 113 -7.80 1.46 -25.84
CA VAL A 113 -9.12 1.46 -26.49
C VAL A 113 -10.13 0.60 -25.70
N PRO A 114 -9.83 -0.68 -25.38
CA PRO A 114 -10.74 -1.50 -24.58
C PRO A 114 -11.01 -0.96 -23.18
N LEU A 115 -10.00 -0.39 -22.51
CA LEU A 115 -10.20 0.21 -21.18
C LEU A 115 -11.18 1.37 -21.21
N LEU A 116 -10.99 2.32 -22.13
CA LEU A 116 -11.89 3.47 -22.26
C LEU A 116 -13.30 3.01 -22.59
N SER A 117 -13.43 2.03 -23.49
CA SER A 117 -14.68 1.39 -23.87
C SER A 117 -15.41 0.76 -22.66
N LEU A 118 -14.71 -0.04 -21.87
CA LEU A 118 -15.24 -0.69 -20.66
C LEU A 118 -15.59 0.32 -19.56
N PHE A 119 -14.76 1.35 -19.36
CA PHE A 119 -15.06 2.42 -18.42
C PHE A 119 -16.34 3.15 -18.82
N ILE A 120 -16.49 3.52 -20.10
CA ILE A 120 -17.73 4.16 -20.60
C ILE A 120 -18.91 3.20 -20.43
N GLN A 121 -18.76 1.90 -20.68
CA GLN A 121 -19.83 0.93 -20.44
C GLN A 121 -20.26 0.87 -18.96
N SER A 122 -19.31 0.99 -18.03
CA SER A 122 -19.60 0.99 -16.58
C SER A 122 -20.46 2.18 -16.14
N THR A 123 -20.46 3.29 -16.88
CA THR A 123 -21.33 4.45 -16.61
C THR A 123 -22.82 4.16 -16.83
N THR A 124 -23.18 3.07 -17.52
CA THR A 124 -24.60 2.68 -17.72
C THR A 124 -25.31 2.30 -16.42
N ALA A 125 -24.55 1.94 -15.39
CA ALA A 125 -25.07 1.70 -14.05
C ALA A 125 -25.56 2.99 -13.35
N LEU A 126 -25.18 4.17 -13.85
CA LEU A 126 -25.63 5.45 -13.31
C LEU A 126 -27.08 5.73 -13.71
N ARG A 127 -27.87 6.24 -12.76
CA ARG A 127 -29.28 6.54 -12.96
C ARG A 127 -29.45 7.58 -14.07
N GLY A 128 -30.11 7.17 -15.17
CA GLY A 128 -30.56 8.05 -16.23
C GLY A 128 -29.44 8.61 -17.10
N ALA A 129 -28.44 7.80 -17.44
CA ALA A 129 -27.39 8.09 -18.42
C ALA A 129 -27.94 8.55 -19.80
N PRO A 130 -27.22 9.42 -20.54
CA PRO A 130 -27.54 9.74 -21.92
C PRO A 130 -27.34 8.53 -22.84
N ASP A 131 -27.85 8.60 -24.07
CA ASP A 131 -27.59 7.56 -25.07
C ASP A 131 -26.11 7.54 -25.45
N LEU A 132 -25.40 6.55 -24.90
CA LEU A 132 -23.96 6.39 -25.09
C LEU A 132 -23.56 6.17 -26.55
N SER A 133 -24.44 5.59 -27.37
CA SER A 133 -24.14 5.34 -28.79
C SER A 133 -24.01 6.65 -29.57
N VAL A 134 -24.82 7.64 -29.22
CA VAL A 134 -24.78 9.00 -29.78
C VAL A 134 -23.74 9.86 -29.06
N TRP A 135 -23.61 9.70 -27.74
CA TRP A 135 -22.64 10.46 -26.93
C TRP A 135 -21.20 10.22 -27.39
N LEU A 136 -20.83 8.98 -27.73
CA LEU A 136 -19.49 8.65 -28.25
C LEU A 136 -19.11 9.40 -29.54
N LEU A 137 -20.09 9.89 -30.31
CA LEU A 137 -19.87 10.71 -31.51
C LEU A 137 -19.66 12.18 -31.16
N ARG A 138 -20.57 12.74 -30.35
CA ARG A 138 -20.60 14.18 -30.01
C ARG A 138 -20.88 14.37 -28.51
N PRO A 139 -19.90 14.13 -27.62
CA PRO A 139 -20.11 14.06 -26.18
C PRO A 139 -20.77 15.32 -25.62
N PHE A 140 -20.19 16.48 -25.93
CA PHE A 140 -20.69 17.76 -25.43
C PHE A 140 -22.08 18.12 -25.98
N LYS A 141 -22.35 17.84 -27.26
CA LYS A 141 -23.68 18.08 -27.84
C LYS A 141 -24.74 17.24 -27.14
N VAL A 142 -24.49 15.94 -26.98
CA VAL A 142 -25.44 15.04 -26.31
C VAL A 142 -25.61 15.43 -24.83
N TRP A 143 -24.56 15.93 -24.18
CA TRP A 143 -24.70 16.49 -22.84
C TRP A 143 -25.61 17.73 -22.82
N VAL A 144 -25.49 18.65 -23.78
CA VAL A 144 -26.38 19.82 -23.89
C VAL A 144 -27.84 19.38 -24.07
N GLU A 145 -28.12 18.44 -24.98
CA GLU A 145 -29.46 17.87 -25.20
C GLU A 145 -30.01 17.20 -23.92
N PHE A 146 -29.17 16.41 -23.26
CA PHE A 146 -29.50 15.70 -22.03
C PHE A 146 -29.80 16.67 -20.88
N ALA A 147 -28.95 17.67 -20.68
CA ALA A 147 -29.13 18.71 -19.68
C ALA A 147 -30.39 19.53 -19.98
N ALA A 148 -30.56 20.05 -21.20
CA ALA A 148 -31.74 20.83 -21.59
C ALA A 148 -33.06 20.10 -21.27
N LYS A 149 -33.13 18.80 -21.57
CA LYS A 149 -34.29 17.95 -21.24
C LYS A 149 -34.51 17.81 -19.74
N ARG A 150 -33.46 17.57 -18.95
CA ARG A 150 -33.54 17.44 -17.48
C ARG A 150 -33.93 18.75 -16.81
N LEU A 151 -33.43 19.85 -17.36
CA LEU A 151 -33.65 21.20 -16.86
C LEU A 151 -34.96 21.83 -17.36
N SER A 152 -35.68 21.15 -18.26
CA SER A 152 -36.89 21.68 -18.91
C SER A 152 -36.67 23.05 -19.59
N VAL A 153 -35.49 23.27 -20.17
CA VAL A 153 -35.13 24.46 -20.96
C VAL A 153 -34.81 24.09 -22.40
N THR A 154 -34.78 25.08 -23.30
CA THR A 154 -34.35 24.85 -24.68
C THR A 154 -32.82 24.75 -24.77
N GLU A 155 -32.32 24.04 -25.79
CA GLU A 155 -30.87 23.97 -26.07
C GLU A 155 -30.26 25.36 -26.30
N SER A 156 -30.96 26.26 -27.01
CA SER A 156 -30.51 27.65 -27.25
C SER A 156 -30.29 28.40 -25.94
N THR A 157 -31.28 28.34 -25.04
CA THR A 157 -31.19 29.00 -23.73
C THR A 157 -30.03 28.44 -22.90
N LEU A 158 -29.81 27.13 -22.93
CA LEU A 158 -28.69 26.51 -22.21
C LEU A 158 -27.34 26.94 -22.80
N LEU A 159 -27.24 27.03 -24.13
CA LEU A 159 -26.03 27.48 -24.83
C LEU A 159 -25.72 28.95 -24.57
N GLU A 160 -26.73 29.84 -24.55
CA GLU A 160 -26.56 31.27 -24.18
C GLU A 160 -26.04 31.44 -22.75
N ARG A 161 -26.56 30.63 -21.81
CA ARG A 161 -26.08 30.62 -20.42
C ARG A 161 -24.64 30.09 -20.32
N LEU A 162 -24.30 29.05 -21.08
CA LEU A 162 -22.93 28.53 -21.17
C LEU A 162 -21.97 29.53 -21.80
N GLU A 163 -22.41 30.27 -22.83
CA GLU A 163 -21.65 31.34 -23.46
C GLU A 163 -21.22 32.38 -22.41
N THR A 164 -22.18 32.79 -21.59
CA THR A 164 -21.98 33.76 -20.51
C THR A 164 -21.08 33.21 -19.40
N GLU A 165 -21.35 31.99 -18.91
CA GLU A 165 -20.61 31.38 -17.79
C GLU A 165 -19.16 30.98 -18.15
N LEU A 166 -18.89 30.68 -19.42
CA LEU A 166 -17.57 30.28 -19.89
C LEU A 166 -16.83 31.41 -20.62
N ASP A 167 -17.43 32.59 -20.76
CA ASP A 167 -16.94 33.69 -21.59
C ASP A 167 -16.53 33.17 -22.99
N ALA A 168 -17.37 32.33 -23.59
CA ALA A 168 -17.10 31.69 -24.89
C ALA A 168 -17.68 32.53 -26.02
N ASP A 169 -17.07 32.48 -27.22
CA ASP A 169 -17.72 33.04 -28.41
C ASP A 169 -18.59 31.97 -29.11
N THR A 170 -19.57 32.41 -29.89
CA THR A 170 -20.47 31.52 -30.64
C THR A 170 -19.72 30.50 -31.50
N ARG A 171 -18.59 30.90 -32.11
CA ARG A 171 -17.76 30.01 -32.94
C ARG A 171 -17.10 28.90 -32.12
N SER A 172 -16.69 29.18 -30.90
CA SER A 172 -16.11 28.21 -29.97
C SER A 172 -17.16 27.20 -29.54
N LEU A 173 -18.38 27.64 -29.23
CA LEU A 173 -19.50 26.75 -28.93
C LEU A 173 -19.84 25.84 -30.12
N GLU A 174 -19.89 26.37 -31.35
CA GLU A 174 -20.11 25.55 -32.55
C GLU A 174 -19.02 24.47 -32.72
N ARG A 175 -17.74 24.83 -32.50
CA ARG A 175 -16.63 23.88 -32.55
C ARG A 175 -16.76 22.79 -31.49
N TRP A 176 -17.10 23.16 -30.26
CA TRP A 176 -17.31 22.20 -29.17
C TRP A 176 -18.50 21.29 -29.43
N LEU A 177 -19.61 21.82 -29.96
CA LEU A 177 -20.75 21.00 -30.38
C LEU A 177 -20.35 20.02 -31.49
N ASN A 178 -19.44 20.41 -32.38
CA ASN A 178 -18.91 19.57 -33.46
C ASN A 178 -17.82 18.58 -33.01
N GLY A 179 -17.52 18.50 -31.71
CA GLY A 179 -16.63 17.48 -31.16
C GLY A 179 -15.16 17.92 -31.06
N GLU A 180 -14.85 19.21 -31.18
CA GLU A 180 -13.49 19.72 -30.93
C GLU A 180 -13.17 19.84 -29.43
N PRO A 181 -11.89 19.77 -29.02
CA PRO A 181 -11.50 19.89 -27.61
C PRO A 181 -11.99 21.18 -26.95
N ILE A 182 -12.43 21.07 -25.69
CA ILE A 182 -13.04 22.16 -24.91
C ILE A 182 -12.02 22.69 -23.89
N SER A 183 -11.37 23.81 -24.19
CA SER A 183 -10.30 24.37 -23.35
C SER A 183 -10.80 25.20 -22.16
N LYS A 184 -11.88 25.98 -22.35
CA LYS A 184 -12.41 26.90 -21.32
C LYS A 184 -13.23 26.21 -20.23
N LEU A 185 -13.76 25.02 -20.51
CA LEU A 185 -14.48 24.22 -19.53
C LEU A 185 -13.47 23.58 -18.57
N THR A 186 -13.48 23.97 -17.31
CA THR A 186 -12.57 23.48 -16.27
C THR A 186 -13.31 23.34 -14.94
N TRP A 187 -12.72 22.60 -14.00
CA TRP A 187 -13.22 22.52 -12.62
C TRP A 187 -13.37 23.94 -12.03
N PRO A 188 -14.38 24.21 -11.18
CA PRO A 188 -15.42 23.29 -10.69
C PRO A 188 -16.65 23.18 -11.61
N TYR A 189 -17.14 21.95 -11.81
CA TYR A 189 -18.27 21.62 -12.69
C TYR A 189 -19.64 21.83 -12.02
N ALA A 190 -19.81 21.42 -10.75
CA ALA A 190 -21.08 21.61 -10.04
C ALA A 190 -21.45 23.09 -9.94
N ARG A 191 -20.47 23.97 -9.71
CA ARG A 191 -20.69 25.42 -9.69
C ARG A 191 -21.26 25.89 -11.03
N LYS A 192 -20.69 25.44 -12.14
CA LYS A 192 -21.14 25.80 -13.49
C LYS A 192 -22.54 25.29 -13.75
N VAL A 193 -22.81 24.02 -13.43
CA VAL A 193 -24.15 23.44 -13.55
C VAL A 193 -25.17 24.20 -12.70
N LYS A 194 -24.84 24.58 -11.45
CA LYS A 194 -25.69 25.41 -10.58
C LYS A 194 -25.97 26.79 -11.19
N ALA A 195 -24.97 27.42 -11.82
CA ALA A 195 -25.16 28.70 -12.51
C ALA A 195 -26.13 28.57 -13.71
N LEU A 196 -26.05 27.46 -14.46
CA LEU A 196 -26.96 27.18 -15.57
C LEU A 196 -28.41 26.90 -15.11
N LEU A 197 -28.55 26.43 -13.87
CA LEU A 197 -29.81 26.06 -13.22
C LEU A 197 -30.57 27.23 -12.59
N ALA A 198 -29.87 28.33 -12.25
CA ALA A 198 -30.51 29.49 -11.67
C ALA A 198 -31.54 30.08 -12.66
N SER A 199 -32.80 30.15 -12.23
CA SER A 199 -33.91 30.69 -13.04
C SER A 199 -33.87 32.22 -13.12
N ASP A 200 -33.15 32.85 -12.19
CA ASP A 200 -32.93 34.29 -12.04
C ASP A 200 -31.44 34.53 -11.70
N PRO A 201 -30.71 35.41 -12.40
CA PRO A 201 -29.33 35.77 -12.07
C PRO A 201 -29.13 36.36 -10.64
N HIS A 202 -30.20 36.58 -9.86
CA HIS A 202 -30.17 37.03 -8.47
C HIS A 202 -30.77 36.05 -7.44
N ALA A 203 -31.26 34.87 -7.85
CA ALA A 203 -31.77 33.87 -6.91
C ALA A 203 -30.62 33.04 -6.30
N THR A 204 -30.67 32.84 -4.98
CA THR A 204 -29.81 31.87 -4.28
C THR A 204 -30.20 30.46 -4.72
N GLY A 205 -29.27 29.70 -5.31
CA GLY A 205 -29.49 28.41 -5.96
C GLY A 205 -29.91 27.23 -5.04
N GLU A 206 -30.88 27.45 -4.15
CA GLU A 206 -31.37 26.50 -3.15
C GLU A 206 -32.46 25.54 -3.69
N ASP A 207 -33.01 25.78 -4.89
CA ASP A 207 -34.19 25.03 -5.40
C ASP A 207 -33.87 23.76 -6.20
N VAL A 208 -32.60 23.44 -6.51
CA VAL A 208 -32.26 22.27 -7.34
C VAL A 208 -31.67 21.13 -6.51
N PRO A 209 -32.23 19.91 -6.60
CA PRO A 209 -31.69 18.75 -5.90
C PRO A 209 -30.21 18.54 -6.23
N GLU A 210 -29.38 18.56 -5.21
CA GLU A 210 -27.93 18.34 -5.30
C GLU A 210 -27.55 17.04 -6.06
N PRO A 211 -28.30 15.92 -5.96
CA PRO A 211 -28.06 14.75 -6.80
C PRO A 211 -28.14 15.02 -8.32
N GLU A 212 -29.02 15.92 -8.77
CA GLU A 212 -29.16 16.23 -10.19
C GLU A 212 -28.00 17.11 -10.68
N VAL A 213 -27.55 18.06 -9.84
CA VAL A 213 -26.34 18.86 -10.10
C VAL A 213 -25.13 17.94 -10.28
N HIS A 214 -24.93 17.02 -9.34
CA HIS A 214 -23.84 16.04 -9.35
C HIS A 214 -23.89 15.12 -10.58
N LEU A 215 -25.08 14.65 -10.96
CA LEU A 215 -25.27 13.85 -12.17
C LEU A 215 -24.82 14.61 -13.43
N LEU A 216 -25.31 15.84 -13.61
CA LEU A 216 -24.99 16.66 -14.79
C LEU A 216 -23.51 17.09 -14.81
N ALA A 217 -22.94 17.43 -13.65
CA ALA A 217 -21.54 17.80 -13.50
C ALA A 217 -20.60 16.65 -13.91
N GLY A 218 -20.85 15.43 -13.42
CA GLY A 218 -20.04 14.28 -13.79
C GLY A 218 -20.11 13.91 -15.28
N TRP A 219 -21.28 14.02 -15.92
CA TRP A 219 -21.39 13.85 -17.37
C TRP A 219 -20.71 14.96 -18.17
N LEU A 220 -20.71 16.20 -17.68
CA LEU A 220 -20.01 17.32 -18.30
C LEU A 220 -18.49 17.12 -18.25
N LEU A 221 -17.98 16.68 -17.09
CA LEU A 221 -16.59 16.29 -16.88
C LEU A 221 -16.17 15.17 -17.85
N LEU A 222 -16.95 14.08 -17.94
CA LEU A 222 -16.66 13.00 -18.89
C LEU A 222 -16.70 13.47 -20.34
N SER A 223 -17.64 14.34 -20.69
CA SER A 223 -17.79 14.86 -22.05
C SER A 223 -16.56 15.66 -22.45
N ARG A 224 -16.07 16.55 -21.57
CA ARG A 224 -14.80 17.26 -21.78
C ARG A 224 -13.64 16.27 -21.93
N ALA A 225 -13.51 15.32 -21.01
CA ALA A 225 -12.39 14.40 -20.97
C ALA A 225 -12.30 13.54 -22.21
N PHE A 226 -13.40 12.91 -22.60
CA PHE A 226 -13.44 12.09 -23.81
C PHE A 226 -13.17 12.92 -25.07
N GLN A 227 -13.75 14.12 -25.16
CA GLN A 227 -13.60 14.99 -26.32
C GLN A 227 -12.20 15.62 -26.45
N SER A 228 -11.40 15.60 -25.38
CA SER A 228 -9.98 15.98 -25.42
C SER A 228 -9.09 14.93 -26.11
N LEU A 229 -9.59 13.69 -26.30
CA LEU A 229 -8.84 12.63 -26.96
C LEU A 229 -8.72 12.86 -28.48
N PRO A 230 -7.62 12.40 -29.12
CA PRO A 230 -7.48 12.41 -30.57
C PRO A 230 -8.67 11.75 -31.27
N LEU A 231 -9.05 12.27 -32.44
CA LEU A 231 -10.23 11.80 -33.17
C LEU A 231 -10.13 10.32 -33.52
N GLU A 232 -8.96 9.85 -33.92
CA GLU A 232 -8.69 8.46 -34.28
C GLU A 232 -8.90 7.53 -33.08
N LEU A 233 -8.52 7.98 -31.87
CA LEU A 233 -8.70 7.23 -30.65
C LEU A 233 -10.18 7.18 -30.24
N ARG A 234 -10.90 8.30 -30.32
CA ARG A 234 -12.35 8.33 -30.07
C ARG A 234 -13.10 7.40 -31.01
N ASP A 235 -12.75 7.41 -32.29
CA ASP A 235 -13.33 6.53 -33.29
C ASP A 235 -13.03 5.05 -33.01
N ALA A 236 -11.82 4.73 -32.57
CA ALA A 236 -11.47 3.37 -32.16
C ALA A 236 -12.27 2.91 -30.94
N VAL A 237 -12.40 3.76 -29.91
CA VAL A 237 -13.21 3.46 -28.71
C VAL A 237 -14.68 3.26 -29.07
N ARG A 238 -15.24 4.10 -29.94
CA ARG A 238 -16.62 3.94 -30.42
C ARG A 238 -16.85 2.60 -31.12
N ARG A 239 -15.95 2.22 -32.04
CA ARG A 239 -16.05 0.92 -32.73
C ARG A 239 -15.92 -0.24 -31.75
N ASP A 240 -14.98 -0.15 -30.82
CA ASP A 240 -14.77 -1.16 -29.77
C ASP A 240 -16.00 -1.30 -28.88
N PHE A 241 -16.58 -0.19 -28.40
CA PHE A 241 -17.79 -0.18 -27.56
C PHE A 241 -18.96 -0.94 -28.20
N MET A 242 -19.14 -0.82 -29.52
CA MET A 242 -20.17 -1.57 -30.23
C MET A 242 -19.83 -3.06 -30.36
N LEU A 243 -18.55 -3.41 -30.54
CA LEU A 243 -18.05 -4.78 -30.63
C LEU A 243 -18.14 -5.53 -29.29
N ARG A 244 -17.84 -4.87 -28.16
CA ARG A 244 -17.75 -5.52 -26.83
C ARG A 244 -19.05 -6.11 -26.33
N LYS A 245 -20.20 -5.62 -26.83
CA LYS A 245 -21.50 -6.25 -26.57
C LYS A 245 -21.57 -7.71 -27.04
N GLN A 246 -20.75 -8.07 -28.04
CA GLN A 246 -20.72 -9.41 -28.63
C GLN A 246 -19.43 -10.17 -28.30
N GLN A 247 -18.31 -9.45 -28.12
CA GLN A 247 -16.99 -10.03 -27.89
C GLN A 247 -16.30 -9.34 -26.70
N PRO A 248 -16.47 -9.87 -25.47
CA PRO A 248 -15.82 -9.33 -24.28
C PRO A 248 -14.31 -9.23 -24.47
N TRP A 249 -13.71 -8.17 -23.95
CA TRP A 249 -12.26 -8.02 -23.96
C TRP A 249 -11.62 -8.94 -22.92
N VAL A 250 -10.59 -9.67 -23.32
CA VAL A 250 -9.83 -10.55 -22.42
C VAL A 250 -8.43 -9.97 -22.25
N PHE A 251 -8.11 -9.56 -21.01
CA PHE A 251 -6.81 -8.99 -20.68
C PHE A 251 -5.65 -9.93 -21.05
N GLY A 252 -5.80 -11.23 -20.75
CA GLY A 252 -4.78 -12.25 -21.06
C GLY A 252 -4.45 -12.37 -22.55
N GLU A 253 -5.44 -12.27 -23.44
CA GLU A 253 -5.20 -12.31 -24.89
C GLU A 253 -4.40 -11.10 -25.37
N SER A 254 -4.69 -9.92 -24.81
CA SER A 254 -3.96 -8.69 -25.12
C SER A 254 -2.52 -8.75 -24.61
N MET A 255 -2.30 -9.36 -23.45
CA MET A 255 -0.96 -9.65 -22.92
C MET A 255 -0.17 -10.56 -23.85
N VAL A 256 -0.78 -11.67 -24.30
CA VAL A 256 -0.15 -12.59 -25.26
C VAL A 256 0.17 -11.87 -26.57
N ALA A 257 -0.76 -11.08 -27.12
CA ALA A 257 -0.55 -10.35 -28.37
C ALA A 257 0.60 -9.33 -28.27
N LEU A 258 0.67 -8.56 -27.18
CA LEU A 258 1.77 -7.61 -26.98
C LEU A 258 3.11 -8.33 -26.77
N GLY A 259 3.12 -9.42 -26.00
CA GLY A 259 4.31 -10.25 -25.80
C GLY A 259 4.81 -10.89 -27.10
N SER A 260 3.93 -11.44 -27.92
CA SER A 260 4.28 -12.00 -29.24
C SER A 260 4.85 -10.94 -30.18
N ALA A 261 4.29 -9.73 -30.18
CA ALA A 261 4.83 -8.62 -30.97
C ALA A 261 6.25 -8.22 -30.54
N SER A 262 6.52 -8.25 -29.23
CA SER A 262 7.86 -7.97 -28.69
C SER A 262 8.90 -9.06 -29.02
N MET A 263 8.46 -10.32 -29.11
CA MET A 263 9.31 -11.50 -29.34
C MET A 263 9.46 -11.89 -30.82
N ALA A 264 8.95 -11.10 -31.77
CA ALA A 264 8.95 -11.47 -33.18
C ALA A 264 10.37 -11.77 -33.72
N PRO A 265 10.58 -12.85 -34.51
CA PRO A 265 11.91 -13.41 -34.86
C PRO A 265 12.92 -12.45 -35.51
N LYS A 266 12.45 -11.33 -36.08
CA LYS A 266 13.33 -10.28 -36.64
C LYS A 266 14.06 -9.46 -35.56
N GLY A 267 13.72 -9.61 -34.27
CA GLY A 267 14.17 -8.72 -33.19
C GLY A 267 15.37 -9.18 -32.36
N TRP A 268 15.73 -10.47 -32.35
CA TRP A 268 16.72 -11.01 -31.38
C TRP A 268 17.75 -12.02 -31.94
N PRO A 269 18.27 -11.89 -33.17
CA PRO A 269 19.19 -12.88 -33.75
C PRO A 269 20.47 -13.11 -32.92
N ARG A 270 20.90 -12.12 -32.13
CA ARG A 270 22.09 -12.21 -31.25
C ARG A 270 21.81 -12.74 -29.85
N ALA A 271 20.55 -13.04 -29.50
CA ALA A 271 20.24 -13.59 -28.18
C ALA A 271 20.95 -14.93 -27.95
N LEU A 272 21.11 -15.73 -29.00
CA LEU A 272 21.87 -17.00 -28.94
C LEU A 272 23.36 -16.81 -28.60
N GLU A 273 23.93 -15.62 -28.81
CA GLU A 273 25.32 -15.30 -28.42
C GLU A 273 25.41 -14.89 -26.94
N VAL A 274 24.36 -14.25 -26.41
CA VAL A 274 24.35 -13.68 -25.05
C VAL A 274 23.86 -14.67 -24.01
N LEU A 275 22.84 -15.48 -24.33
CA LEU A 275 22.25 -16.42 -23.36
C LEU A 275 23.29 -17.36 -22.72
N PRO A 276 24.22 -17.99 -23.47
CA PRO A 276 25.26 -18.81 -22.86
C PRO A 276 26.20 -18.02 -21.93
N LEU A 277 26.46 -16.75 -22.23
CA LEU A 277 27.29 -15.88 -21.38
C LEU A 277 26.56 -15.54 -20.08
N ILE A 278 25.25 -15.30 -20.14
CA ILE A 278 24.40 -15.10 -18.95
C ILE A 278 24.43 -16.35 -18.07
N ASP A 279 24.23 -17.53 -18.65
CA ASP A 279 24.28 -18.80 -17.92
C ASP A 279 25.66 -19.02 -17.28
N GLU A 280 26.74 -18.72 -18.00
CA GLU A 280 28.10 -18.80 -17.47
C GLU A 280 28.32 -17.82 -16.31
N ILE A 281 27.89 -16.56 -16.43
CA ILE A 281 27.97 -15.56 -15.35
C ILE A 281 27.23 -16.04 -14.11
N GLN A 282 26.01 -16.55 -14.27
CA GLN A 282 25.22 -17.07 -13.15
C GLN A 282 25.91 -18.26 -12.47
N ASN A 283 26.46 -19.19 -13.25
CA ASN A 283 27.22 -20.32 -12.73
C ASN A 283 28.46 -19.88 -11.96
N LEU A 284 29.19 -18.87 -12.46
CA LEU A 284 30.36 -18.32 -11.76
C LEU A 284 29.98 -17.73 -10.40
N PHE A 285 28.83 -17.05 -10.28
CA PHE A 285 28.34 -16.55 -8.99
C PHE A 285 27.94 -17.65 -7.99
N ASN A 286 27.63 -18.85 -8.47
CA ASN A 286 27.24 -20.01 -7.62
C ASN A 286 28.45 -20.83 -7.13
N VAL A 287 29.62 -20.69 -7.75
CA VAL A 287 30.84 -21.40 -7.34
C VAL A 287 31.60 -20.63 -6.26
N ARG A 288 32.24 -21.36 -5.34
CA ARG A 288 33.12 -20.82 -4.30
C ARG A 288 34.47 -21.56 -4.34
N PRO A 289 35.61 -20.84 -4.40
CA PRO A 289 35.76 -19.38 -4.49
C PRO A 289 35.33 -18.82 -5.87
N LEU A 290 34.92 -17.56 -5.90
CA LEU A 290 34.57 -16.86 -7.14
C LEU A 290 35.82 -16.59 -7.99
N SER A 291 35.80 -16.96 -9.27
CA SER A 291 36.87 -16.59 -10.22
C SER A 291 36.63 -15.19 -10.80
N ALA A 292 37.17 -14.16 -10.15
CA ALA A 292 37.01 -12.76 -10.58
C ALA A 292 37.58 -12.49 -11.98
N GLU A 293 38.70 -13.14 -12.34
CA GLU A 293 39.31 -13.03 -13.66
C GLU A 293 38.39 -13.59 -14.75
N ARG A 294 37.85 -14.81 -14.55
CA ARG A 294 36.94 -15.42 -15.52
C ARG A 294 35.66 -14.61 -15.64
N LEU A 295 35.09 -14.17 -14.52
CA LEU A 295 33.88 -13.34 -14.50
C LEU A 295 34.08 -12.05 -15.31
N ARG A 296 35.19 -11.34 -15.10
CA ARG A 296 35.54 -10.15 -15.88
C ARG A 296 35.64 -10.46 -17.37
N GLY A 297 36.33 -11.55 -17.73
CA GLY A 297 36.47 -11.96 -19.13
C GLY A 297 35.14 -12.24 -19.82
N VAL A 298 34.19 -12.87 -19.13
CA VAL A 298 32.84 -13.16 -19.67
C VAL A 298 32.00 -11.88 -19.77
N LEU A 299 32.08 -10.97 -18.79
CA LEU A 299 31.42 -9.66 -18.84
C LEU A 299 31.95 -8.80 -20.00
N ASP A 300 33.26 -8.77 -20.21
CA ASP A 300 33.88 -8.07 -21.35
C ASP A 300 33.43 -8.65 -22.69
N GLN A 301 33.29 -9.98 -22.77
CA GLN A 301 32.76 -10.65 -23.95
C GLN A 301 31.31 -10.24 -24.23
N PHE A 302 30.48 -10.21 -23.18
CA PHE A 302 29.10 -9.75 -23.30
C PHE A 302 29.05 -8.28 -23.75
N GLY A 303 29.88 -7.40 -23.18
CA GLY A 303 30.03 -6.01 -23.62
C GLY A 303 30.34 -5.88 -25.11
N ARG A 304 31.32 -6.63 -25.64
CA ARG A 304 31.68 -6.63 -27.07
C ARG A 304 30.53 -7.08 -27.99
N VAL A 305 29.73 -8.05 -27.54
CA VAL A 305 28.52 -8.48 -28.27
C VAL A 305 27.52 -7.32 -28.34
N LEU A 306 27.32 -6.58 -27.24
CA LEU A 306 26.40 -5.44 -27.21
C LEU A 306 26.88 -4.25 -28.04
N GLU A 307 28.18 -3.93 -28.02
CA GLU A 307 28.75 -2.83 -28.81
C GLU A 307 28.53 -2.99 -30.30
N SER A 308 28.53 -4.23 -30.79
CA SER A 308 28.34 -4.57 -32.20
C SER A 308 26.87 -4.86 -32.56
N ALA A 309 25.93 -4.77 -31.61
CA ALA A 309 24.52 -5.10 -31.82
C ALA A 309 23.66 -3.87 -32.22
N PRO A 310 22.48 -4.09 -32.84
CA PRO A 310 21.51 -3.02 -33.10
C PRO A 310 21.04 -2.33 -31.81
N MET A 311 20.61 -1.07 -31.91
CA MET A 311 20.20 -0.27 -30.75
C MET A 311 19.06 -0.92 -29.95
N SER A 312 18.07 -1.53 -30.61
CA SER A 312 16.97 -2.23 -29.93
C SER A 312 17.47 -3.37 -29.03
N PHE A 313 18.46 -4.13 -29.51
CA PHE A 313 19.10 -5.20 -28.74
C PHE A 313 19.94 -4.65 -27.58
N LYS A 314 20.70 -3.58 -27.83
CA LYS A 314 21.49 -2.90 -26.80
C LYS A 314 20.61 -2.37 -25.67
N VAL A 315 19.48 -1.73 -25.99
CA VAL A 315 18.54 -1.19 -24.99
C VAL A 315 17.96 -2.30 -24.10
N ALA A 316 17.73 -3.50 -24.65
CA ALA A 316 17.18 -4.63 -23.90
C ALA A 316 18.22 -5.30 -22.96
N TYR A 317 19.47 -5.45 -23.40
CA TYR A 317 20.48 -6.21 -22.67
C TYR A 317 21.55 -5.38 -21.95
N GLN A 318 21.70 -4.09 -22.24
CA GLN A 318 22.58 -3.21 -21.45
C GLN A 318 22.21 -3.24 -19.95
N PRO A 319 20.92 -3.18 -19.55
CA PRO A 319 20.56 -3.28 -18.14
C PRO A 319 20.97 -4.61 -17.49
N VAL A 320 20.97 -5.70 -18.28
CA VAL A 320 21.40 -7.03 -17.83
C VAL A 320 22.91 -7.08 -17.62
N LEU A 321 23.68 -6.51 -18.55
CA LEU A 321 25.13 -6.38 -18.40
C LEU A 321 25.48 -5.50 -17.19
N ASP A 322 24.87 -4.33 -17.08
CA ASP A 322 25.08 -3.40 -15.97
C ASP A 322 24.75 -4.07 -14.63
N TRP A 323 23.68 -4.86 -14.56
CA TRP A 323 23.30 -5.61 -13.35
C TRP A 323 24.37 -6.63 -12.93
N PHE A 324 24.85 -7.44 -13.88
CA PHE A 324 25.90 -8.42 -13.56
C PHE A 324 27.25 -7.78 -13.25
N ALA A 325 27.60 -6.69 -13.94
CA ALA A 325 28.78 -5.90 -13.64
C ALA A 325 28.67 -5.26 -12.25
N ALA A 326 27.50 -4.75 -11.87
CA ALA A 326 27.24 -4.20 -10.54
C ALA A 326 27.43 -5.27 -9.46
N ARG A 327 26.87 -6.47 -9.66
CA ARG A 327 27.08 -7.60 -8.73
C ARG A 327 28.54 -8.01 -8.63
N ALA A 328 29.27 -7.99 -9.74
CA ALA A 328 30.71 -8.29 -9.76
C ALA A 328 31.51 -7.24 -8.97
N ALA A 329 31.25 -5.95 -9.21
CA ALA A 329 31.85 -4.84 -8.47
C ALA A 329 31.53 -4.92 -6.98
N ALA A 330 30.26 -5.15 -6.65
CA ALA A 330 29.78 -5.35 -5.29
C ALA A 330 30.53 -6.49 -4.60
N THR A 331 30.65 -7.66 -5.24
CA THR A 331 31.33 -8.83 -4.68
C THR A 331 32.83 -8.59 -4.46
N CYS A 332 33.46 -7.78 -5.33
CA CYS A 332 34.86 -7.37 -5.20
C CYS A 332 35.09 -6.23 -4.17
N GLY A 333 34.02 -5.68 -3.58
CA GLY A 333 34.11 -4.58 -2.61
C GLY A 333 34.26 -3.18 -3.22
N ASP A 334 34.01 -3.02 -4.52
CA ASP A 334 34.00 -1.72 -5.19
C ASP A 334 32.61 -1.08 -5.09
N GLU A 335 32.36 -0.41 -3.96
CA GLU A 335 31.06 0.18 -3.62
C GLU A 335 30.61 1.24 -4.63
N GLN A 336 31.51 2.13 -5.04
CA GLN A 336 31.16 3.23 -5.94
C GLN A 336 30.74 2.68 -7.31
N ALA A 337 31.56 1.81 -7.91
CA ALA A 337 31.24 1.23 -9.21
C ALA A 337 29.95 0.39 -9.14
N ALA A 338 29.74 -0.36 -8.05
CA ALA A 338 28.52 -1.13 -7.85
C ALA A 338 27.27 -0.24 -7.83
N LEU A 339 27.28 0.86 -7.06
CA LEU A 339 26.14 1.77 -6.98
C LEU A 339 25.83 2.44 -8.33
N GLU A 340 26.85 2.91 -9.05
CA GLU A 340 26.68 3.51 -10.38
C GLU A 340 26.10 2.50 -11.40
N LEU A 341 26.61 1.27 -11.41
CA LEU A 341 26.13 0.21 -12.30
C LEU A 341 24.72 -0.28 -11.94
N TYR A 342 24.38 -0.41 -10.65
CA TYR A 342 23.01 -0.72 -10.22
C TYR A 342 22.02 0.37 -10.62
N GLU A 343 22.41 1.65 -10.52
CA GLU A 343 21.60 2.76 -11.02
C GLU A 343 21.37 2.66 -12.54
N GLY A 344 22.42 2.38 -13.31
CA GLY A 344 22.35 2.13 -14.75
C GLY A 344 21.39 0.99 -15.09
N ALA A 345 21.53 -0.15 -14.42
CA ALA A 345 20.67 -1.32 -14.60
C ALA A 345 19.20 -1.02 -14.31
N VAL A 346 18.90 -0.43 -13.14
CA VAL A 346 17.50 -0.15 -12.75
C VAL A 346 16.88 0.90 -13.66
N ASN A 347 17.58 1.99 -14.00
CA ASN A 347 17.06 3.02 -14.90
C ASN A 347 16.91 2.51 -16.33
N GLY A 348 17.84 1.68 -16.79
CA GLY A 348 17.79 1.03 -18.09
C GLY A 348 16.65 0.02 -18.20
N ALA A 349 16.27 -0.64 -17.12
CA ALA A 349 15.16 -1.61 -17.10
C ALA A 349 13.79 -0.97 -16.82
N TRP A 350 13.76 0.21 -16.20
CA TRP A 350 12.58 0.83 -15.62
C TRP A 350 11.38 0.94 -16.58
N TRP A 351 10.26 0.37 -16.14
CA TRP A 351 8.96 0.38 -16.81
C TRP A 351 8.91 -0.27 -18.20
N ARG A 352 9.92 -1.08 -18.55
CA ARG A 352 10.00 -1.71 -19.87
C ARG A 352 10.55 -3.14 -19.90
N ALA A 353 11.37 -3.56 -18.92
CA ALA A 353 12.06 -4.84 -19.00
C ALA A 353 11.29 -6.08 -18.48
N GLY A 354 9.95 -6.01 -18.42
CA GLY A 354 9.11 -7.09 -17.91
C GLY A 354 9.57 -7.60 -16.53
N LYS A 355 9.65 -8.93 -16.38
CA LYS A 355 10.05 -9.60 -15.14
C LYS A 355 11.50 -9.35 -14.73
N ASN A 356 12.37 -8.97 -15.67
CA ASN A 356 13.80 -8.76 -15.39
C ASN A 356 14.04 -7.54 -14.48
N GLN A 357 13.08 -6.62 -14.41
CA GLN A 357 13.15 -5.44 -13.55
C GLN A 357 13.15 -5.78 -12.06
N ILE A 358 12.45 -6.86 -11.67
CA ILE A 358 12.27 -7.25 -10.27
C ILE A 358 13.62 -7.60 -9.61
N PRO A 359 14.40 -8.58 -10.11
CA PRO A 359 15.66 -8.95 -9.46
C PRO A 359 16.72 -7.83 -9.53
N MET A 360 16.68 -6.97 -10.56
CA MET A 360 17.57 -5.81 -10.66
C MET A 360 17.25 -4.78 -9.58
N LEU A 361 15.97 -4.42 -9.42
CA LEU A 361 15.52 -3.45 -8.43
C LEU A 361 15.71 -3.97 -7.00
N GLU A 362 15.35 -5.22 -6.75
CA GLU A 362 15.50 -5.88 -5.44
C GLU A 362 16.97 -5.92 -5.00
N GLU A 363 17.88 -6.29 -5.91
CA GLU A 363 19.30 -6.38 -5.60
C GLU A 363 19.93 -5.00 -5.41
N ALA A 364 19.58 -4.03 -6.25
CA ALA A 364 20.04 -2.66 -6.10
C ALA A 364 19.58 -2.04 -4.76
N LEU A 365 18.32 -2.26 -4.37
CA LEU A 365 17.78 -1.87 -3.07
C LEU A 365 18.56 -2.55 -1.93
N THR A 366 18.71 -3.87 -2.01
CA THR A 366 19.39 -4.67 -0.98
C THR A 366 20.85 -4.21 -0.80
N TYR A 367 21.56 -3.99 -1.90
CA TYR A 367 22.94 -3.51 -1.88
C TYR A 367 23.04 -2.10 -1.30
N ALA A 368 22.21 -1.16 -1.79
CA ALA A 368 22.18 0.21 -1.30
C ALA A 368 21.88 0.31 0.20
N VAL A 369 20.96 -0.51 0.72
CA VAL A 369 20.70 -0.63 2.16
C VAL A 369 21.91 -1.18 2.91
N GLY A 370 22.51 -2.25 2.39
CA GLY A 370 23.66 -2.91 3.01
C GLY A 370 24.87 -2.00 3.18
N VAL A 371 25.23 -1.24 2.15
CA VAL A 371 26.34 -0.27 2.22
C VAL A 371 25.93 1.06 2.87
N GLY A 372 24.63 1.26 3.09
CA GLY A 372 24.07 2.45 3.72
C GLY A 372 24.05 3.70 2.83
N ALA A 373 23.89 3.49 1.53
CA ALA A 373 23.65 4.53 0.52
C ALA A 373 22.17 4.97 0.59
N LYS A 374 21.83 5.77 1.61
CA LYS A 374 20.44 6.13 1.96
C LYS A 374 19.64 6.73 0.80
N ASP A 375 20.25 7.58 -0.01
CA ASP A 375 19.57 8.25 -1.13
C ASP A 375 19.17 7.26 -2.23
N ALA A 376 20.09 6.36 -2.59
CA ALA A 376 19.84 5.30 -3.56
C ALA A 376 18.78 4.33 -3.02
N ALA A 377 18.91 3.91 -1.76
CA ALA A 377 17.97 3.01 -1.09
C ALA A 377 16.54 3.58 -1.08
N ASN A 378 16.36 4.86 -0.72
CA ASN A 378 15.05 5.53 -0.74
C ASN A 378 14.46 5.62 -2.16
N THR A 379 15.31 5.88 -3.16
CA THR A 379 14.89 5.92 -4.56
C THR A 379 14.40 4.55 -5.04
N TYR A 380 15.12 3.48 -4.72
CA TYR A 380 14.69 2.13 -5.06
C TYR A 380 13.45 1.72 -4.26
N TRP A 381 13.34 2.12 -3.00
CA TRP A 381 12.16 1.87 -2.18
C TRP A 381 10.91 2.46 -2.82
N ASP A 382 10.92 3.73 -3.27
CA ASP A 382 9.81 4.32 -4.03
C ASP A 382 9.44 3.49 -5.26
N LYS A 383 10.45 3.07 -6.04
CA LYS A 383 10.25 2.27 -7.25
C LYS A 383 9.55 0.95 -6.97
N THR A 384 9.74 0.33 -5.80
CA THR A 384 9.04 -0.92 -5.44
C THR A 384 7.52 -0.76 -5.38
N PHE A 385 7.03 0.36 -4.84
CA PHE A 385 5.58 0.63 -4.77
C PHE A 385 5.04 1.15 -6.10
N MET A 386 5.80 2.01 -6.80
CA MET A 386 5.41 2.51 -8.12
C MET A 386 5.24 1.37 -9.12
N LEU A 387 6.13 0.37 -9.09
CA LEU A 387 6.05 -0.83 -9.94
C LEU A 387 4.98 -1.84 -9.48
N GLY A 388 4.49 -1.72 -8.24
CA GLY A 388 3.49 -2.62 -7.66
C GLY A 388 4.05 -3.96 -7.18
N VAL A 389 5.36 -4.02 -6.86
CA VAL A 389 5.98 -5.21 -6.24
C VAL A 389 5.89 -5.19 -4.71
N ASN A 390 5.65 -4.01 -4.13
CA ASN A 390 5.22 -3.80 -2.75
C ASN A 390 3.83 -3.15 -2.71
N ARG A 391 3.06 -3.44 -1.67
CA ARG A 391 1.69 -2.93 -1.46
C ARG A 391 1.71 -1.70 -0.56
N GLY A 392 0.86 -0.73 -0.88
CA GLY A 392 0.68 0.46 -0.03
C GLY A 392 -0.14 0.18 1.24
N PRO A 393 -0.10 1.09 2.23
CA PRO A 393 0.68 2.33 2.24
C PRO A 393 2.17 2.06 2.42
N LYS A 394 3.01 2.86 1.77
CA LYS A 394 4.47 2.75 1.90
C LYS A 394 4.90 3.12 3.34
N PRO A 395 5.63 2.25 4.06
CA PRO A 395 6.25 2.64 5.31
C PRO A 395 7.55 3.42 5.05
N PRO A 396 7.98 4.28 6.00
CA PRO A 396 9.27 4.95 5.90
C PRO A 396 10.40 3.92 5.90
N LEU A 397 11.41 4.14 5.05
CA LEU A 397 12.66 3.37 5.07
C LEU A 397 13.55 3.86 6.22
N ASP A 398 13.08 3.65 7.45
CA ASP A 398 13.79 4.02 8.68
C ASP A 398 14.82 2.97 9.09
N ALA A 399 15.43 3.14 10.27
CA ALA A 399 16.48 2.24 10.75
C ALA A 399 15.98 0.79 10.96
N GLN A 400 14.72 0.59 11.39
CA GLN A 400 14.15 -0.74 11.60
C GLN A 400 13.94 -1.44 10.25
N GLU A 401 13.40 -0.71 9.27
CA GLU A 401 13.16 -1.23 7.93
C GLU A 401 14.47 -1.54 7.18
N MET A 402 15.49 -0.67 7.31
CA MET A 402 16.83 -0.93 6.79
C MET A 402 17.45 -2.17 7.42
N ARG A 403 17.26 -2.41 8.72
CA ARG A 403 17.72 -3.66 9.38
C ARG A 403 17.00 -4.90 8.86
N ARG A 404 15.69 -4.81 8.58
CA ARG A 404 14.93 -5.92 7.96
C ARG A 404 15.56 -6.30 6.62
N ILE A 405 15.79 -5.33 5.74
CA ILE A 405 16.37 -5.57 4.40
C ILE A 405 17.84 -6.02 4.49
N ALA A 406 18.59 -5.56 5.49
CA ALA A 406 19.99 -5.95 5.71
C ALA A 406 20.20 -7.46 5.93
N PHE A 407 19.17 -8.22 6.36
CA PHE A 407 19.22 -9.68 6.40
C PHE A 407 19.48 -10.29 5.02
N ALA A 408 18.80 -9.80 3.99
CA ALA A 408 19.02 -10.27 2.62
C ALA A 408 20.37 -9.82 2.06
N PHE A 409 20.90 -8.68 2.51
CA PHE A 409 22.24 -8.22 2.11
C PHE A 409 23.33 -9.18 2.59
N GLU A 410 23.36 -9.51 3.88
CA GLU A 410 24.40 -10.41 4.41
C GLU A 410 24.27 -11.82 3.85
N LEU A 411 23.06 -12.28 3.51
CA LEU A 411 22.83 -13.55 2.81
C LEU A 411 23.43 -13.51 1.38
N LYS A 412 23.15 -12.44 0.63
CA LYS A 412 23.49 -12.35 -0.80
C LYS A 412 24.95 -11.97 -1.06
N PHE A 413 25.53 -11.11 -0.24
CA PHE A 413 26.89 -10.57 -0.42
C PHE A 413 27.88 -11.08 0.63
N HIS A 414 27.60 -12.23 1.28
CA HIS A 414 28.53 -12.88 2.20
C HIS A 414 29.94 -13.01 1.57
N PRO A 415 31.02 -12.64 2.30
CA PRO A 415 31.11 -12.36 3.74
C PRO A 415 30.94 -10.89 4.15
N GLN A 416 30.50 -10.00 3.26
CA GLN A 416 30.32 -8.58 3.59
C GLN A 416 29.29 -8.38 4.70
N LYS A 417 29.52 -7.36 5.52
CA LYS A 417 28.66 -7.01 6.65
C LYS A 417 27.88 -5.74 6.36
N ALA A 418 26.59 -5.76 6.68
CA ALA A 418 25.76 -4.59 6.49
C ALA A 418 26.19 -3.46 7.44
N LYS A 419 26.11 -2.21 6.97
CA LYS A 419 26.31 -1.02 7.81
C LYS A 419 25.31 -0.99 8.96
N HIS A 420 24.06 -1.33 8.66
CA HIS A 420 23.03 -1.57 9.66
C HIS A 420 23.10 -3.02 10.13
N ARG A 421 23.91 -3.29 11.17
CA ARG A 421 24.11 -4.65 11.68
C ARG A 421 22.80 -5.29 12.14
N ILE A 422 22.63 -6.54 11.75
CA ILE A 422 21.50 -7.40 12.13
C ILE A 422 21.89 -8.28 13.33
N PRO A 423 20.96 -8.57 14.26
CA PRO A 423 21.22 -9.56 15.30
C PRO A 423 21.46 -10.95 14.68
N PRO A 424 22.30 -11.79 15.30
CA PRO A 424 22.44 -13.19 14.87
C PRO A 424 21.09 -13.93 15.00
N GLU A 425 20.94 -15.04 14.28
CA GLU A 425 19.72 -15.85 14.34
C GLU A 425 19.46 -16.40 15.75
N ALA A 426 20.53 -16.81 16.43
CA ALA A 426 20.52 -17.17 17.84
C ALA A 426 21.77 -16.59 18.52
N GLU A 427 21.58 -16.00 19.69
CA GLU A 427 22.67 -15.59 20.59
C GLU A 427 22.68 -16.58 21.76
N LEU A 428 23.68 -17.46 21.79
CA LEU A 428 23.89 -18.37 22.92
C LEU A 428 24.71 -17.65 23.98
N VAL A 429 24.04 -17.21 25.04
CA VAL A 429 24.69 -16.65 26.22
C VAL A 429 24.96 -17.79 27.19
N VAL A 430 26.20 -18.27 27.22
CA VAL A 430 26.65 -19.29 28.18
C VAL A 430 27.27 -18.59 29.39
N ARG A 431 26.68 -18.81 30.57
CA ARG A 431 27.22 -18.36 31.85
C ARG A 431 27.35 -19.54 32.80
N GLU A 432 28.45 -19.58 33.56
CA GLU A 432 28.66 -20.57 34.62
C GLU A 432 27.81 -20.26 35.85
N GLU A 433 27.53 -18.97 36.10
CA GLU A 433 26.74 -18.48 37.22
C GLU A 433 25.53 -17.67 36.73
N ALA A 434 24.50 -17.55 37.56
CA ALA A 434 23.37 -16.67 37.29
C ALA A 434 23.84 -15.21 37.09
N TYR A 435 23.13 -14.45 36.26
CA TYR A 435 23.46 -13.03 36.06
C TYR A 435 23.38 -12.30 37.41
N ALA A 436 24.43 -11.54 37.74
CA ALA A 436 24.46 -10.61 38.85
C ALA A 436 25.26 -9.36 38.42
N PRO A 437 24.80 -8.13 38.70
CA PRO A 437 25.44 -6.93 38.21
C PRO A 437 26.79 -6.69 38.89
N GLY A 438 27.84 -6.54 38.08
CA GLY A 438 29.19 -6.27 38.57
C GLY A 438 29.34 -4.84 39.09
N ARG A 439 30.39 -4.58 39.90
CA ARG A 439 30.67 -3.23 40.43
C ARG A 439 30.79 -2.14 39.35
N LYS A 440 31.31 -2.48 38.16
CA LYS A 440 31.43 -1.55 37.03
C LYS A 440 30.08 -1.23 36.40
N GLU A 441 29.20 -2.23 36.30
CA GLU A 441 27.85 -2.11 35.77
C GLU A 441 26.98 -1.26 36.69
N LEU A 442 27.06 -1.51 38.01
CA LEU A 442 26.39 -0.67 39.01
C LEU A 442 26.88 0.78 38.97
N LYS A 443 28.17 1.03 38.68
CA LYS A 443 28.71 2.38 38.55
C LYS A 443 28.27 3.09 37.25
N ASN A 444 27.97 2.34 36.19
CA ASN A 444 27.62 2.87 34.87
C ASN A 444 26.43 2.11 34.27
N PRO A 445 25.24 2.15 34.91
CA PRO A 445 24.13 1.25 34.57
C PRO A 445 23.48 1.54 33.21
N ASN A 446 23.78 2.70 32.61
CA ASN A 446 23.30 3.13 31.28
C ASN A 446 24.38 2.99 30.18
N GLN A 447 25.53 2.38 30.48
CA GLN A 447 26.59 2.21 29.50
C GLN A 447 26.19 1.19 28.43
N LYS A 448 25.98 1.65 27.19
CA LYS A 448 25.70 0.78 26.04
C LYS A 448 26.96 0.00 25.65
N THR A 449 26.93 -1.31 25.88
CA THR A 449 28.03 -2.24 25.54
C THR A 449 27.67 -2.99 24.27
N LYS A 450 28.65 -3.17 23.38
CA LYS A 450 28.52 -3.92 22.14
C LYS A 450 28.74 -5.41 22.40
N TYR A 451 27.88 -6.25 21.84
CA TYR A 451 27.98 -7.71 21.84
C TYR A 451 27.98 -8.22 20.40
N VAL A 452 28.45 -9.45 20.19
CA VAL A 452 28.47 -10.12 18.87
C VAL A 452 29.09 -9.22 17.79
N GLU A 453 30.34 -8.80 18.01
CA GLU A 453 31.08 -7.86 17.15
C GLU A 453 30.41 -6.48 16.93
N GLY A 454 29.40 -6.14 17.72
CA GLY A 454 28.60 -4.92 17.60
C GLY A 454 27.26 -5.10 16.89
N CYS A 455 26.83 -6.34 16.62
CA CYS A 455 25.51 -6.64 16.05
C CYS A 455 24.36 -6.36 17.02
N THR A 456 24.63 -6.46 18.32
CA THR A 456 23.70 -6.10 19.38
C THR A 456 24.38 -5.13 20.34
N ARG A 457 23.59 -4.26 20.96
CA ARG A 457 24.02 -3.32 21.99
C ARG A 457 23.05 -3.42 23.15
N ARG A 458 23.53 -3.40 24.39
CA ARG A 458 22.67 -3.45 25.59
C ARG A 458 23.28 -2.61 26.70
N THR A 459 22.43 -2.05 27.56
CA THR A 459 22.85 -1.50 28.85
C THR A 459 22.88 -2.62 29.90
N PRO A 460 23.61 -2.45 31.00
CA PRO A 460 23.49 -3.34 32.15
C PRO A 460 22.05 -3.61 32.59
N LEU A 461 21.20 -2.57 32.64
CA LEU A 461 19.78 -2.75 32.97
C LEU A 461 19.06 -3.67 31.98
N MET A 462 19.29 -3.51 30.66
CA MET A 462 18.71 -4.42 29.66
C MET A 462 19.20 -5.87 29.84
N ASN A 463 20.47 -6.08 30.20
CA ASN A 463 20.99 -7.42 30.47
C ASN A 463 20.30 -8.05 31.70
N ALA A 464 20.17 -7.30 32.80
CA ALA A 464 19.48 -7.76 34.00
C ALA A 464 18.00 -8.09 33.72
N VAL A 465 17.33 -7.28 32.91
CA VAL A 465 15.95 -7.58 32.49
C VAL A 465 15.87 -8.87 31.66
N SER A 466 16.82 -9.06 30.74
CA SER A 466 16.83 -10.22 29.83
C SER A 466 17.21 -11.55 30.52
N GLU A 467 18.16 -11.49 31.45
CA GLU A 467 18.87 -12.68 31.99
C GLU A 467 18.82 -12.79 33.52
N GLY A 468 18.59 -11.69 34.25
CA GLY A 468 18.70 -11.62 35.71
C GLY A 468 17.39 -11.85 36.46
N SER A 469 17.48 -11.69 37.79
CA SER A 469 16.34 -11.69 38.71
C SER A 469 15.73 -10.30 38.87
N LEU A 470 14.56 -10.21 39.51
CA LEU A 470 13.96 -8.93 39.90
C LEU A 470 14.90 -8.10 40.78
N ASP A 471 15.67 -8.74 41.66
CA ASP A 471 16.56 -8.04 42.59
C ASP A 471 17.74 -7.39 41.85
N ASP A 472 18.28 -8.04 40.82
CA ASP A 472 19.32 -7.47 39.96
C ASP A 472 18.83 -6.21 39.24
N VAL A 473 17.59 -6.27 38.73
CA VAL A 473 16.93 -5.13 38.07
C VAL A 473 16.72 -3.99 39.07
N LYS A 474 16.20 -4.28 40.27
CA LYS A 474 16.03 -3.28 41.33
C LYS A 474 17.36 -2.65 41.73
N GLN A 475 18.42 -3.44 41.85
CA GLN A 475 19.74 -2.95 42.22
C GLN A 475 20.32 -2.00 41.17
N LEU A 476 20.16 -2.32 39.89
CA LEU A 476 20.61 -1.44 38.79
C LEU A 476 19.79 -0.16 38.68
N VAL A 477 18.46 -0.23 38.84
CA VAL A 477 17.59 0.96 38.89
C VAL A 477 17.99 1.86 40.07
N ALA A 478 18.19 1.27 41.26
CA ALA A 478 18.65 2.01 42.45
C ALA A 478 20.04 2.65 42.26
N SER A 479 20.86 2.11 41.36
CA SER A 479 22.17 2.65 41.02
C SER A 479 22.13 3.69 39.88
N GLY A 480 20.95 4.10 39.43
CA GLY A 480 20.75 5.10 38.37
C GLY A 480 20.51 4.53 36.97
N GLY A 481 20.19 3.23 36.87
CA GLY A 481 19.75 2.62 35.61
C GLY A 481 18.43 3.21 35.15
N ASP A 482 18.41 3.77 33.95
CA ASP A 482 17.26 4.47 33.39
C ASP A 482 16.32 3.48 32.65
N PRO A 483 15.10 3.24 33.16
CA PRO A 483 14.13 2.38 32.49
C PRO A 483 13.60 2.96 31.16
N ASN A 484 13.84 4.24 30.88
CA ASN A 484 13.45 4.93 29.64
C ASN A 484 14.49 4.87 28.52
N ASP A 485 15.73 4.45 28.81
CA ASP A 485 16.80 4.36 27.81
C ASP A 485 16.46 3.33 26.72
N PHE A 486 17.01 3.53 25.52
CA PHE A 486 16.77 2.67 24.37
C PHE A 486 17.91 2.69 23.35
N LEU A 487 17.85 1.71 22.46
CA LEU A 487 18.75 1.58 21.32
C LEU A 487 18.13 2.28 20.10
N PRO A 488 18.71 3.37 19.57
CA PRO A 488 18.11 4.14 18.49
C PRO A 488 17.82 3.35 17.21
N GLU A 489 18.66 2.35 16.91
CA GLU A 489 18.55 1.54 15.69
C GLU A 489 17.45 0.47 15.72
N SER A 490 16.97 0.10 16.91
CA SER A 490 15.94 -0.94 17.08
C SER A 490 14.72 -0.46 17.84
N GLY A 491 14.81 0.66 18.56
CA GLY A 491 13.79 1.13 19.49
C GLY A 491 13.70 0.30 20.78
N GLU A 492 14.54 -0.72 20.95
CA GLU A 492 14.46 -1.62 22.10
C GLU A 492 15.02 -0.95 23.36
N GLY A 493 14.31 -1.13 24.47
CA GLY A 493 14.61 -0.61 25.79
C GLY A 493 14.36 -1.64 26.90
N PRO A 494 14.62 -1.30 28.17
CA PRO A 494 14.31 -2.15 29.31
C PRO A 494 12.85 -2.65 29.29
N LEU A 495 11.88 -1.77 29.04
CA LEU A 495 10.46 -2.14 28.98
C LEU A 495 10.18 -3.19 27.89
N SER A 496 10.63 -2.97 26.64
CA SER A 496 10.36 -3.92 25.56
C SER A 496 11.01 -5.29 25.80
N TYR A 497 12.20 -5.32 26.42
CA TYR A 497 12.82 -6.59 26.84
C TYR A 497 12.01 -7.31 27.92
N ALA A 498 11.51 -6.56 28.92
CA ALA A 498 10.71 -7.12 30.00
C ALA A 498 9.37 -7.67 29.48
N MET A 499 8.72 -6.95 28.56
CA MET A 499 7.46 -7.38 27.97
C MET A 499 7.63 -8.63 27.10
N ARG A 500 8.69 -8.71 26.28
CA ARG A 500 8.97 -9.96 25.54
C ARG A 500 9.29 -11.11 26.47
N ARG A 501 10.05 -10.87 27.54
CA ARG A 501 10.29 -11.90 28.56
C ARG A 501 8.99 -12.38 29.21
N ALA A 502 8.08 -11.46 29.52
CA ALA A 502 6.76 -11.78 30.06
C ALA A 502 5.93 -12.62 29.08
N CYS A 503 5.91 -12.23 27.80
CA CYS A 503 5.19 -12.93 26.75
C CYS A 503 5.79 -14.32 26.46
N ASP A 504 7.09 -14.39 26.15
CA ASP A 504 7.77 -15.60 25.66
C ASP A 504 8.04 -16.63 26.76
N ARG A 505 8.26 -16.18 28.00
CA ARG A 505 8.65 -17.04 29.13
C ARG A 505 7.59 -17.13 30.23
N HIS A 506 6.45 -16.45 30.07
CA HIS A 506 5.41 -16.34 31.11
C HIS A 506 5.96 -15.82 32.46
N ASP A 507 6.90 -14.87 32.40
CA ASP A 507 7.55 -14.27 33.57
C ASP A 507 7.29 -12.75 33.61
N PRO A 508 6.13 -12.32 34.15
CA PRO A 508 5.71 -10.92 34.12
C PRO A 508 6.36 -10.06 35.21
N ILE A 509 7.04 -10.66 36.19
CA ILE A 509 7.44 -9.98 37.45
C ILE A 509 8.32 -8.75 37.19
N ILE A 510 9.27 -8.84 36.25
CA ILE A 510 10.15 -7.72 35.90
C ILE A 510 9.37 -6.65 35.11
N MET A 511 8.46 -7.06 34.23
CA MET A 511 7.58 -6.15 33.50
C MET A 511 6.69 -5.35 34.46
N GLU A 512 6.02 -6.03 35.39
CA GLU A 512 5.17 -5.42 36.41
C GLU A 512 5.95 -4.40 37.25
N TYR A 513 7.18 -4.74 37.66
CA TYR A 513 8.04 -3.81 38.37
C TYR A 513 8.38 -2.58 37.51
N LEU A 514 8.81 -2.75 36.27
CA LEU A 514 9.12 -1.60 35.40
C LEU A 514 7.89 -0.73 35.12
N LEU A 515 6.71 -1.32 34.92
CA LEU A 515 5.46 -0.60 34.74
C LEU A 515 5.01 0.15 36.01
N SER A 516 5.43 -0.30 37.20
CA SER A 516 5.19 0.43 38.45
C SER A 516 6.02 1.71 38.60
N LEU A 517 7.06 1.88 37.78
CA LEU A 517 7.88 3.09 37.75
C LEU A 517 7.19 4.20 36.96
N ASP A 518 7.75 5.41 37.04
CA ASP A 518 7.35 6.54 36.21
C ASP A 518 8.10 6.47 34.86
N LEU A 519 7.41 6.01 33.82
CA LEU A 519 7.95 5.89 32.47
C LEU A 519 7.45 7.04 31.61
N ALA A 520 8.31 7.56 30.75
CA ALA A 520 7.96 8.62 29.82
C ALA A 520 6.92 8.13 28.78
N PRO A 521 5.99 8.99 28.32
CA PRO A 521 5.07 8.66 27.23
C PRO A 521 5.77 8.16 25.96
N GLU A 522 6.95 8.70 25.64
CA GLU A 522 7.75 8.27 24.49
C GLU A 522 8.29 6.85 24.65
N THR A 523 8.45 6.35 25.87
CA THR A 523 8.90 4.98 26.16
C THR A 523 7.75 3.99 25.95
N VAL A 524 6.56 4.29 26.44
CA VAL A 524 5.38 3.40 26.32
C VAL A 524 4.78 3.39 24.91
N ASN A 525 5.09 4.39 24.08
CA ASN A 525 4.71 4.45 22.65
C ASN A 525 5.83 4.01 21.69
N ARG A 526 7.00 3.60 22.19
CA ARG A 526 8.16 3.28 21.36
C ARG A 526 7.96 1.98 20.59
N ARG A 527 8.08 2.04 19.27
CA ARG A 527 8.13 0.83 18.42
C ARG A 527 9.48 0.15 18.56
N ALA A 528 9.51 -1.13 18.88
CA ALA A 528 10.73 -1.90 19.13
C ALA A 528 10.91 -3.05 18.11
N SER A 529 12.17 -3.43 17.87
CA SER A 529 12.61 -4.45 16.89
C SER A 529 12.19 -4.17 15.44
N THR A 530 12.55 -5.08 14.53
CA THR A 530 12.10 -5.11 13.14
C THR A 530 10.61 -5.45 13.00
N LEU A 531 9.98 -5.98 14.05
CA LEU A 531 8.52 -6.18 14.11
C LEU A 531 7.75 -4.90 14.46
N ARG A 532 8.45 -3.83 14.86
CA ARG A 532 7.90 -2.49 15.13
C ARG A 532 6.78 -2.46 16.18
N GLU A 533 6.89 -3.32 17.18
CA GLU A 533 5.85 -3.54 18.17
C GLU A 533 5.86 -2.44 19.24
N THR A 534 4.70 -1.93 19.62
CA THR A 534 4.56 -1.03 20.76
C THR A 534 4.34 -1.84 22.05
N PRO A 535 4.71 -1.31 23.22
CA PRO A 535 4.32 -1.87 24.51
C PRO A 535 2.82 -2.19 24.59
N LEU A 536 1.95 -1.29 24.11
CA LEU A 536 0.50 -1.52 24.10
C LEU A 536 0.10 -2.73 23.25
N LYS A 537 0.71 -2.93 22.06
CA LYS A 537 0.48 -4.13 21.24
C LYS A 537 0.83 -5.41 22.02
N ILE A 538 2.01 -5.46 22.64
CA ILE A 538 2.47 -6.67 23.37
C ILE A 538 1.55 -6.95 24.56
N ALA A 539 1.09 -5.92 25.29
CA ALA A 539 0.13 -6.09 26.39
C ALA A 539 -1.22 -6.67 25.90
N ILE A 540 -1.70 -6.25 24.73
CA ILE A 540 -2.91 -6.80 24.10
C ILE A 540 -2.68 -8.26 23.68
N GLU A 541 -1.52 -8.58 23.10
CA GLU A 541 -1.16 -9.96 22.72
C GLU A 541 -1.16 -10.90 23.92
N MET A 542 -0.69 -10.45 25.08
CA MET A 542 -0.70 -11.23 26.33
C MET A 542 -2.10 -11.31 26.99
N ALA A 543 -3.11 -10.62 26.44
CA ALA A 543 -4.42 -10.41 27.07
C ALA A 543 -4.34 -9.81 28.51
N ASP A 544 -3.31 -9.00 28.78
CA ASP A 544 -3.07 -8.42 30.11
C ASP A 544 -3.72 -7.04 30.24
N ALA A 545 -4.97 -7.03 30.68
CA ALA A 545 -5.73 -5.79 30.90
C ALA A 545 -5.10 -4.86 31.95
N LYS A 546 -4.31 -5.38 32.91
CA LYS A 546 -3.63 -4.55 33.91
C LYS A 546 -2.45 -3.82 33.29
N ALA A 547 -1.63 -4.53 32.50
CA ALA A 547 -0.55 -3.90 31.74
C ALA A 547 -1.09 -2.88 30.75
N VAL A 548 -2.18 -3.19 30.03
CA VAL A 548 -2.87 -2.23 29.12
C VAL A 548 -3.29 -0.98 29.89
N SER A 549 -4.02 -1.12 30.99
CA SER A 549 -4.48 0.01 31.81
C SER A 549 -3.30 0.86 32.29
N ARG A 550 -2.23 0.21 32.77
CA ARG A 550 -1.06 0.91 33.27
C ARG A 550 -0.28 1.65 32.17
N LEU A 551 -0.16 1.07 30.99
CA LEU A 551 0.47 1.73 29.85
C LEU A 551 -0.32 2.97 29.41
N ILE A 552 -1.65 2.89 29.43
CA ILE A 552 -2.55 4.03 29.14
C ILE A 552 -2.36 5.14 30.17
N GLU A 553 -2.31 4.81 31.47
CA GLU A 553 -2.02 5.78 32.53
C GLU A 553 -0.67 6.49 32.33
N LEU A 554 0.31 5.79 31.77
CA LEU A 554 1.64 6.32 31.42
C LEU A 554 1.66 7.08 30.08
N GLY A 555 0.51 7.25 29.41
CA GLY A 555 0.37 8.02 28.18
C GLY A 555 0.50 7.22 26.89
N ALA A 556 0.23 5.91 26.90
CA ALA A 556 0.13 5.12 25.66
C ALA A 556 -1.04 5.62 24.79
N ASP A 557 -0.76 5.82 23.50
CA ASP A 557 -1.74 6.26 22.50
C ASP A 557 -2.62 5.08 22.06
N VAL A 558 -3.89 5.10 22.47
CA VAL A 558 -4.88 4.05 22.16
C VAL A 558 -5.33 4.07 20.69
N GLU A 559 -5.15 5.19 19.99
CA GLU A 559 -5.50 5.36 18.58
C GLU A 559 -4.29 5.20 17.64
N ALA A 560 -3.11 4.89 18.19
CA ALA A 560 -1.95 4.53 17.38
C ALA A 560 -2.17 3.19 16.65
N PRO A 561 -1.69 3.05 15.41
CA PRO A 561 -1.76 1.78 14.69
C PRO A 561 -1.04 0.64 15.43
N CYS A 562 -1.72 -0.51 15.52
CA CYS A 562 -1.18 -1.76 16.04
C CYS A 562 -1.08 -2.77 14.88
N ASP A 563 0.16 -3.10 14.49
CA ASP A 563 0.44 -3.91 13.30
C ASP A 563 -0.16 -3.28 12.02
N THR A 564 -1.01 -4.01 11.29
CA THR A 564 -1.71 -3.53 10.10
C THR A 564 -3.04 -2.85 10.40
N LEU A 565 -3.48 -2.84 11.67
CA LEU A 565 -4.77 -2.31 12.11
C LEU A 565 -4.62 -0.87 12.64
N PRO A 566 -5.66 -0.02 12.47
CA PRO A 566 -5.55 1.43 12.64
C PRO A 566 -5.52 1.91 14.10
N SER A 567 -5.85 1.05 15.07
CA SER A 567 -5.94 1.38 16.50
C SER A 567 -5.77 0.13 17.37
N ALA A 568 -5.51 0.34 18.66
CA ALA A 568 -5.40 -0.72 19.65
C ALA A 568 -6.71 -1.52 19.79
N LEU A 569 -7.87 -0.86 19.71
CA LEU A 569 -9.18 -1.52 19.80
C LEU A 569 -9.42 -2.45 18.61
N CYS A 570 -9.11 -2.04 17.38
CA CYS A 570 -9.19 -2.91 16.21
C CYS A 570 -8.34 -4.17 16.39
N PHE A 571 -7.11 -4.02 16.91
CA PHE A 571 -6.21 -5.14 17.16
C PHE A 571 -6.71 -6.06 18.31
N ALA A 572 -7.23 -5.49 19.39
CA ALA A 572 -7.81 -6.26 20.49
C ALA A 572 -9.04 -7.09 20.04
N MET A 573 -9.88 -6.53 19.17
CA MET A 573 -10.99 -7.28 18.57
C MET A 573 -10.50 -8.46 17.71
N HIS A 574 -9.41 -8.29 16.97
CA HIS A 574 -8.77 -9.37 16.22
C HIS A 574 -8.21 -10.47 17.15
N MET A 575 -7.57 -10.09 18.27
CA MET A 575 -7.08 -11.06 19.27
C MET A 575 -8.23 -11.83 19.96
N LEU A 576 -9.37 -11.16 20.20
CA LEU A 576 -10.57 -11.83 20.68
C LEU A 576 -11.12 -12.83 19.64
N SER A 577 -11.21 -12.43 18.37
CA SER A 577 -11.62 -13.31 17.27
C SER A 577 -10.72 -14.55 17.19
N PHE A 578 -9.40 -14.35 17.23
CA PHE A 578 -8.42 -15.43 17.24
C PHE A 578 -8.60 -16.37 18.44
N SER A 579 -8.93 -15.83 19.62
CA SER A 579 -9.18 -16.65 20.82
C SER A 579 -10.50 -17.44 20.75
N LEU A 580 -11.53 -16.87 20.12
CA LEU A 580 -12.85 -17.51 19.93
C LEU A 580 -12.85 -18.57 18.83
N HIS A 581 -12.14 -18.33 17.74
CA HIS A 581 -12.27 -19.11 16.50
C HIS A 581 -10.97 -19.76 16.03
N GLY A 582 -9.83 -19.43 16.65
CA GLY A 582 -8.51 -19.77 16.13
C GLY A 582 -8.16 -18.95 14.90
N PHE A 583 -7.09 -19.37 14.20
CA PHE A 583 -6.73 -18.79 12.91
C PHE A 583 -7.75 -19.22 11.86
N GLY A 584 -8.59 -18.30 11.39
CA GLY A 584 -9.56 -18.59 10.33
C GLY A 584 -8.87 -19.02 9.03
N GLU A 585 -9.55 -19.80 8.19
CA GLU A 585 -9.00 -20.18 6.86
C GLU A 585 -8.66 -18.95 6.01
N GLU A 586 -9.47 -17.90 6.10
CA GLU A 586 -9.27 -16.64 5.37
C GLU A 586 -8.01 -15.89 5.82
N GLU A 587 -7.79 -15.77 7.13
CA GLU A 587 -6.61 -15.12 7.72
C GLU A 587 -5.33 -15.88 7.35
N GLN A 588 -5.36 -17.22 7.44
CA GLN A 588 -4.26 -18.06 7.01
C GLN A 588 -3.99 -17.89 5.51
N SER A 589 -5.04 -17.91 4.68
CA SER A 589 -4.90 -17.69 3.24
C SER A 589 -4.28 -16.33 2.96
N ALA A 590 -4.73 -15.27 3.64
CA ALA A 590 -4.17 -13.94 3.50
C ALA A 590 -2.68 -13.88 3.87
N TYR A 591 -2.26 -14.51 4.97
CA TYR A 591 -0.85 -14.60 5.34
C TYR A 591 -0.02 -15.33 4.27
N PHE A 592 -0.48 -16.50 3.82
CA PHE A 592 0.22 -17.32 2.83
C PHE A 592 0.19 -16.75 1.41
N GLU A 593 -0.80 -15.90 1.08
CA GLU A 593 -0.86 -15.13 -0.16
C GLU A 593 0.04 -13.87 -0.12
N GLY A 594 0.72 -13.62 1.01
CA GLY A 594 1.58 -12.46 1.17
C GLY A 594 0.80 -11.15 1.24
N LYS A 595 -0.43 -11.17 1.77
CA LYS A 595 -1.23 -9.95 2.00
C LYS A 595 -0.77 -9.16 3.22
N THR A 596 -0.12 -9.83 4.18
CA THR A 596 0.51 -9.14 5.33
C THR A 596 1.96 -8.75 5.00
N PRO A 597 2.45 -7.60 5.49
CA PRO A 597 3.79 -7.10 5.18
C PRO A 597 4.92 -8.09 5.48
N ALA A 598 6.04 -7.89 4.80
CA ALA A 598 7.26 -8.68 5.00
C ALA A 598 7.83 -8.51 6.42
N THR A 599 8.21 -9.61 7.05
CA THR A 599 8.88 -9.62 8.37
C THR A 599 10.38 -9.84 8.24
N SER A 600 11.12 -9.75 9.35
CA SER A 600 12.53 -10.17 9.39
C SER A 600 12.72 -11.66 9.09
N TYR A 601 11.73 -12.52 9.37
CA TYR A 601 11.80 -13.94 9.03
C TYR A 601 11.72 -14.17 7.52
N ASP A 602 10.89 -13.39 6.82
CA ASP A 602 10.83 -13.41 5.37
C ASP A 602 12.17 -12.93 4.77
N ALA A 603 12.72 -11.83 5.29
CA ALA A 603 13.98 -11.25 4.81
C ALA A 603 15.21 -12.12 5.08
N LYS A 604 15.24 -12.91 6.17
CA LYS A 604 16.28 -13.92 6.44
C LYS A 604 16.36 -14.99 5.34
N ASP A 605 15.23 -15.30 4.71
CA ASP A 605 15.16 -16.22 3.58
C ASP A 605 15.29 -15.49 2.22
N GLY A 606 15.69 -14.21 2.23
CA GLY A 606 15.86 -13.38 1.03
C GLY A 606 14.59 -12.72 0.50
N ALA A 607 13.42 -12.94 1.11
CA ALA A 607 12.17 -12.31 0.67
C ALA A 607 12.02 -10.89 1.26
N VAL A 608 12.54 -9.89 0.54
CA VAL A 608 12.50 -8.48 0.96
C VAL A 608 11.31 -7.69 0.42
N LEU A 609 10.72 -8.12 -0.70
CA LEU A 609 9.56 -7.52 -1.36
C LEU A 609 8.29 -8.35 -1.20
N ASP A 610 7.12 -7.70 -1.20
CA ASP A 610 5.82 -8.36 -0.96
C ASP A 610 5.50 -9.41 -2.02
N ILE A 611 5.91 -9.19 -3.27
CA ILE A 611 5.71 -10.14 -4.39
C ILE A 611 6.39 -11.50 -4.15
N HIS A 612 7.38 -11.59 -3.26
CA HIS A 612 8.07 -12.83 -2.91
C HIS A 612 7.47 -13.55 -1.72
N LEU A 613 6.63 -12.88 -0.93
CA LEU A 613 6.09 -13.42 0.32
C LEU A 613 5.24 -14.65 0.10
N ALA A 614 4.38 -14.65 -0.92
CA ALA A 614 3.50 -15.78 -1.20
C ALA A 614 4.30 -17.06 -1.46
N ALA A 615 5.29 -16.98 -2.35
CA ALA A 615 6.16 -18.11 -2.66
C ALA A 615 6.94 -18.60 -1.43
N ARG A 616 7.54 -17.68 -0.67
CA ARG A 616 8.32 -18.02 0.54
C ARG A 616 7.45 -18.65 1.62
N ARG A 617 6.29 -18.07 1.93
CA ARG A 617 5.37 -18.53 2.97
C ARG A 617 4.65 -19.82 2.56
N TYR A 618 4.41 -20.05 1.27
CA TYR A 618 3.92 -21.34 0.80
C TYR A 618 4.95 -22.46 1.03
N MET A 619 6.24 -22.19 0.82
CA MET A 619 7.31 -23.14 1.17
C MET A 619 7.39 -23.39 2.69
N GLN A 620 7.07 -22.39 3.51
CA GLN A 620 6.92 -22.57 4.96
C GLN A 620 5.72 -23.48 5.28
N LYS A 621 4.56 -23.25 4.64
CA LYS A 621 3.35 -24.07 4.79
C LYS A 621 3.61 -25.54 4.46
N GLN A 622 4.23 -25.81 3.31
CA GLN A 622 4.60 -27.18 2.92
C GLN A 622 5.47 -27.87 3.96
N ARG A 623 6.43 -27.14 4.57
CA ARG A 623 7.26 -27.68 5.65
C ARG A 623 6.46 -27.96 6.92
N GLN A 624 5.51 -27.10 7.28
CA GLN A 624 4.61 -27.34 8.41
C GLN A 624 3.71 -28.57 8.17
N GLU A 625 3.32 -28.81 6.93
CA GLU A 625 2.42 -29.90 6.54
C GLU A 625 3.13 -31.22 6.21
N SER A 626 4.46 -31.20 6.05
CA SER A 626 5.23 -32.32 5.49
C SER A 626 5.25 -33.60 6.34
N SER A 627 4.89 -33.51 7.63
CA SER A 627 4.82 -34.67 8.52
C SER A 627 3.75 -34.49 9.60
N ARG A 628 3.30 -35.60 10.19
CA ARG A 628 2.40 -35.58 11.34
C ARG A 628 2.98 -34.76 12.50
N ARG A 629 4.26 -34.98 12.81
CA ARG A 629 4.97 -34.25 13.86
C ARG A 629 4.95 -32.74 13.64
N ASN A 630 5.18 -32.28 12.39
CA ASN A 630 5.20 -30.85 12.10
C ASN A 630 3.81 -30.21 12.27
N ARG A 631 2.74 -30.94 11.90
CA ARG A 631 1.36 -30.49 12.14
C ARG A 631 1.05 -30.41 13.63
N GLU A 632 1.44 -31.42 14.40
CA GLU A 632 1.27 -31.41 15.86
C GLU A 632 2.02 -30.24 16.51
N ILE A 633 3.26 -29.94 16.11
CA ILE A 633 4.02 -28.77 16.59
C ILE A 633 3.28 -27.47 16.23
N ARG A 634 2.80 -27.34 15.00
CA ARG A 634 2.08 -26.15 14.54
C ARG A 634 0.80 -25.94 15.37
N ASP A 635 0.03 -27.00 15.57
CA ASP A 635 -1.25 -26.92 16.29
C ASP A 635 -1.03 -26.58 17.77
N GLU A 636 0.02 -27.12 18.39
CA GLU A 636 0.41 -26.80 19.77
C GLU A 636 0.88 -25.34 19.90
N VAL A 637 1.69 -24.85 18.95
CA VAL A 637 2.11 -23.44 18.92
C VAL A 637 0.90 -22.52 18.82
N PHE A 638 -0.05 -22.79 17.92
CA PHE A 638 -1.27 -21.97 17.83
C PHE A 638 -2.18 -22.09 19.06
N ALA A 639 -2.22 -23.26 19.70
CA ALA A 639 -2.95 -23.42 20.95
C ALA A 639 -2.36 -22.57 22.07
N ASN A 640 -1.03 -22.49 22.16
CA ASN A 640 -0.32 -21.69 23.15
C ASN A 640 -0.52 -20.17 22.98
N LEU A 641 -0.76 -19.70 21.75
CA LEU A 641 -1.03 -18.28 21.46
C LEU A 641 -2.46 -17.82 21.81
N ARG A 642 -3.38 -18.74 22.16
CA ARG A 642 -4.76 -18.38 22.53
C ARG A 642 -4.85 -18.02 24.00
N HIS A 643 -5.58 -16.94 24.28
CA HIS A 643 -5.86 -16.48 25.65
C HIS A 643 -7.32 -16.74 26.03
N PRO A 644 -7.64 -16.81 27.34
CA PRO A 644 -9.03 -16.85 27.79
C PRO A 644 -9.81 -15.64 27.26
N THR A 645 -11.00 -15.88 26.69
CA THR A 645 -11.80 -14.82 26.06
C THR A 645 -12.19 -13.71 27.03
N GLU A 646 -12.43 -14.05 28.31
CA GLU A 646 -12.66 -13.08 29.38
C GLU A 646 -11.52 -12.08 29.55
N ASP A 647 -10.27 -12.51 29.41
CA ASP A 647 -9.12 -11.63 29.55
C ASP A 647 -9.00 -10.69 28.34
N CYS A 648 -9.30 -11.21 27.13
CA CYS A 648 -9.45 -10.37 25.94
C CYS A 648 -10.57 -9.33 26.08
N ARG A 649 -11.73 -9.70 26.66
CA ARG A 649 -12.83 -8.74 26.92
C ARG A 649 -12.43 -7.66 27.92
N LYS A 650 -11.67 -8.00 28.97
CA LYS A 650 -11.13 -7.00 29.91
C LYS A 650 -10.16 -6.02 29.24
N VAL A 651 -9.35 -6.49 28.28
CA VAL A 651 -8.51 -5.60 27.47
C VAL A 651 -9.36 -4.62 26.66
N ILE A 652 -10.39 -5.11 25.97
CA ILE A 652 -11.34 -4.26 25.22
C ILE A 652 -12.01 -3.24 26.15
N GLN A 653 -12.43 -3.68 27.34
CA GLN A 653 -13.03 -2.80 28.35
C GLN A 653 -12.06 -1.69 28.80
N ALA A 654 -10.79 -2.02 29.05
CA ALA A 654 -9.77 -1.05 29.43
C ALA A 654 -9.53 -0.01 28.32
N LEU A 655 -9.46 -0.45 27.06
CA LEU A 655 -9.31 0.44 25.91
C LEU A 655 -10.52 1.36 25.73
N MET A 656 -11.74 0.84 25.86
CA MET A 656 -12.97 1.65 25.80
C MET A 656 -13.03 2.70 26.91
N ALA A 657 -12.67 2.31 28.14
CA ALA A 657 -12.61 3.24 29.27
C ALA A 657 -11.56 4.36 29.07
N ALA A 658 -10.54 4.09 28.26
CA ALA A 658 -9.49 5.04 27.89
C ALA A 658 -9.81 5.91 26.67
N GLY A 659 -11.02 5.81 26.12
CA GLY A 659 -11.46 6.64 25.00
C GLY A 659 -11.18 6.06 23.62
N ALA A 660 -10.84 4.77 23.50
CA ALA A 660 -10.68 4.14 22.19
C ALA A 660 -11.97 4.24 21.35
N ASP A 661 -11.85 4.61 20.08
CA ASP A 661 -12.97 4.89 19.19
C ASP A 661 -13.58 3.59 18.62
N ALA A 662 -14.76 3.21 19.10
CA ALA A 662 -15.50 2.05 18.59
C ALA A 662 -15.99 2.21 17.15
N ASN A 663 -15.92 3.43 16.59
CA ASN A 663 -16.28 3.77 15.22
C ASN A 663 -15.06 3.96 14.31
N ARG A 664 -13.86 3.63 14.78
CA ARG A 664 -12.61 3.77 14.02
C ARG A 664 -12.65 2.96 12.72
N GLY A 665 -12.83 3.66 11.60
CA GLY A 665 -12.96 3.06 10.28
C GLY A 665 -11.63 2.55 9.70
N TYR A 666 -11.62 1.34 9.14
CA TYR A 666 -10.52 0.78 8.36
C TYR A 666 -10.99 -0.08 7.20
N ARG A 667 -10.11 -0.27 6.22
CA ARG A 667 -10.33 -1.20 5.11
C ARG A 667 -9.34 -2.34 5.25
N VAL A 668 -9.81 -3.57 5.04
CA VAL A 668 -8.94 -4.75 4.98
C VAL A 668 -7.94 -4.63 3.81
N GLU A 669 -8.42 -4.10 2.69
CA GLU A 669 -7.60 -3.75 1.54
C GLU A 669 -7.97 -2.33 1.08
N PRO A 670 -7.01 -1.48 0.67
CA PRO A 670 -7.29 -0.09 0.30
C PRO A 670 -8.38 0.10 -0.78
N GLN A 671 -8.54 -0.89 -1.66
CA GLN A 671 -9.53 -0.92 -2.73
C GLN A 671 -10.93 -1.39 -2.30
N HIS A 672 -11.10 -1.94 -1.10
CA HIS A 672 -12.40 -2.41 -0.62
C HIS A 672 -13.36 -1.24 -0.35
N LEU A 673 -14.62 -1.42 -0.75
CA LEU A 673 -15.70 -0.48 -0.42
C LEU A 673 -16.09 -0.55 1.05
N SER A 674 -15.92 -1.73 1.66
CA SER A 674 -16.19 -1.97 3.07
C SER A 674 -15.20 -1.23 3.97
N VAL A 675 -15.73 -0.33 4.77
CA VAL A 675 -15.04 0.33 5.88
C VAL A 675 -15.53 -0.31 7.17
N TRP A 676 -14.74 -1.24 7.68
CA TRP A 676 -14.98 -1.90 8.95
C TRP A 676 -14.72 -0.94 10.11
N THR A 677 -15.48 -1.11 11.18
CA THR A 677 -15.27 -0.45 12.48
C THR A 677 -15.29 -1.52 13.57
N PRO A 678 -14.72 -1.28 14.75
CA PRO A 678 -14.85 -2.20 15.87
C PRO A 678 -16.30 -2.63 16.15
N ILE A 679 -17.28 -1.73 16.04
CA ILE A 679 -18.69 -2.06 16.23
C ILE A 679 -19.26 -2.97 15.13
N LEU A 680 -18.94 -2.72 13.85
CA LEU A 680 -19.37 -3.58 12.74
C LEU A 680 -18.70 -4.95 12.82
N TYR A 681 -17.43 -5.00 13.21
CA TYR A 681 -16.70 -6.26 13.39
C TYR A 681 -17.21 -7.06 14.59
N ALA A 682 -17.61 -6.40 15.69
CA ALA A 682 -18.30 -7.05 16.80
C ALA A 682 -19.64 -7.68 16.36
N ALA A 683 -20.38 -7.04 15.45
CA ALA A 683 -21.60 -7.59 14.86
C ALA A 683 -21.32 -8.87 14.06
N GLN A 684 -20.22 -8.91 13.30
CA GLN A 684 -19.76 -10.11 12.59
C GLN A 684 -19.29 -11.21 13.55
N LEU A 685 -18.56 -10.85 14.60
CA LEU A 685 -17.99 -11.78 15.57
C LEU A 685 -19.08 -12.52 16.34
N GLY A 686 -20.16 -11.83 16.71
CA GLY A 686 -21.29 -12.43 17.42
C GLY A 686 -21.14 -12.49 18.94
N ASP A 687 -20.09 -11.90 19.50
CA ASP A 687 -19.91 -11.77 20.95
C ASP A 687 -20.83 -10.63 21.47
N LEU A 688 -22.01 -11.00 21.97
CA LEU A 688 -23.02 -10.05 22.43
C LEU A 688 -22.54 -9.20 23.61
N GLU A 689 -21.66 -9.74 24.46
CA GLU A 689 -21.14 -9.01 25.62
C GLU A 689 -20.26 -7.84 25.16
N VAL A 690 -19.32 -8.09 24.26
CA VAL A 690 -18.50 -7.03 23.67
C VAL A 690 -19.34 -6.08 22.83
N PHE A 691 -20.28 -6.59 22.04
CA PHE A 691 -21.16 -5.73 21.25
C PHE A 691 -21.94 -4.74 22.13
N ARG A 692 -22.51 -5.21 23.25
CA ARG A 692 -23.17 -4.34 24.24
C ARG A 692 -22.19 -3.36 24.87
N MET A 693 -21.01 -3.84 25.28
CA MET A 693 -19.95 -2.99 25.85
C MET A 693 -19.60 -1.80 24.94
N LEU A 694 -19.51 -2.01 23.62
CA LEU A 694 -19.23 -0.93 22.66
C LEU A 694 -20.42 0.01 22.50
N VAL A 695 -21.64 -0.51 22.33
CA VAL A 695 -22.85 0.29 22.03
C VAL A 695 -23.36 1.08 23.24
N GLU A 696 -23.30 0.49 24.42
CA GLU A 696 -23.83 1.06 25.67
C GLU A 696 -22.78 1.90 26.41
N HIS A 697 -21.57 2.04 25.86
CA HIS A 697 -20.54 2.88 26.45
C HIS A 697 -21.06 4.33 26.62
N PRO A 698 -20.85 4.97 27.79
CA PRO A 698 -21.42 6.30 28.06
C PRO A 698 -20.68 7.46 27.36
N GLY A 699 -19.45 7.24 26.88
CA GLY A 699 -18.63 8.26 26.20
C GLY A 699 -18.98 8.52 24.73
N GLU A 700 -18.42 9.59 24.17
CA GLU A 700 -18.57 9.94 22.74
C GLU A 700 -17.94 8.90 21.80
N ASN A 701 -16.99 8.11 22.31
CA ASN A 701 -16.31 7.01 21.63
C ASN A 701 -17.15 5.71 21.55
N ARG A 702 -18.41 5.73 21.97
CA ARG A 702 -19.33 4.59 21.88
C ARG A 702 -19.60 4.17 20.44
N GLY A 703 -19.84 2.88 20.22
CA GLY A 703 -20.15 2.33 18.92
C GLY A 703 -21.52 2.79 18.41
N ASP A 704 -21.57 3.33 17.20
CA ASP A 704 -22.82 3.59 16.49
C ASP A 704 -23.13 2.43 15.54
N PRO A 705 -24.09 1.55 15.87
CA PRO A 705 -24.45 0.42 15.03
C PRO A 705 -25.10 0.84 13.71
N ASN A 706 -25.46 2.11 13.54
CA ASN A 706 -26.06 2.66 12.34
C ASN A 706 -25.03 3.10 11.28
N LEU A 707 -23.74 3.11 11.62
CA LEU A 707 -22.70 3.46 10.67
C LEU A 707 -22.67 2.43 9.52
N PRO A 708 -22.68 2.90 8.26
CA PRO A 708 -22.69 2.00 7.13
C PRO A 708 -21.29 1.41 6.88
N LEU A 709 -21.21 0.08 6.73
CA LEU A 709 -20.05 -0.66 6.24
C LEU A 709 -19.63 -0.19 4.84
N MET A 710 -20.59 0.10 3.98
CA MET A 710 -20.35 0.60 2.61
C MET A 710 -21.47 1.56 2.19
N PRO A 711 -21.27 2.43 1.17
CA PRO A 711 -22.28 3.39 0.75
C PRO A 711 -23.66 2.73 0.55
N PRO A 712 -24.73 3.27 1.16
CA PRO A 712 -26.05 2.68 1.04
C PRO A 712 -26.52 2.77 -0.42
N ASN A 713 -27.26 1.76 -0.86
CA ASN A 713 -27.97 1.81 -2.13
C ASN A 713 -29.46 2.11 -1.88
N SER A 714 -30.30 2.16 -2.93
CA SER A 714 -31.72 2.49 -2.78
C SER A 714 -32.55 1.43 -2.04
N LEU A 715 -31.99 0.24 -1.78
CA LEU A 715 -32.69 -0.92 -1.22
C LEU A 715 -32.15 -1.33 0.15
N GLU A 716 -30.86 -1.13 0.40
CA GLU A 716 -30.15 -1.70 1.55
C GLU A 716 -29.27 -0.67 2.25
N ARG A 717 -29.29 -0.76 3.59
CA ARG A 717 -28.33 -0.11 4.47
C ARG A 717 -27.42 -1.20 5.03
N PHE A 718 -26.13 -1.07 4.80
CA PHE A 718 -25.12 -2.05 5.21
C PHE A 718 -24.60 -1.75 6.62
N ASP A 719 -25.49 -1.66 7.62
CA ASP A 719 -25.13 -1.33 9.00
C ASP A 719 -24.90 -2.59 9.87
N ALA A 720 -24.76 -2.43 11.20
CA ALA A 720 -24.49 -3.56 12.10
C ALA A 720 -25.62 -4.60 12.11
N LEU A 721 -26.87 -4.19 11.88
CA LEU A 721 -27.99 -5.12 11.79
C LEU A 721 -27.85 -5.99 10.53
N TRP A 722 -27.53 -5.37 9.39
CA TRP A 722 -27.26 -6.10 8.15
C TRP A 722 -26.10 -7.08 8.33
N VAL A 723 -24.98 -6.65 8.91
CA VAL A 723 -23.81 -7.51 9.16
C VAL A 723 -24.17 -8.70 10.05
N ALA A 724 -24.91 -8.47 11.13
CA ALA A 724 -25.34 -9.53 12.05
C ALA A 724 -26.30 -10.53 11.38
N ILE A 725 -27.18 -10.08 10.48
CA ILE A 725 -28.06 -10.96 9.69
C ILE A 725 -27.23 -11.81 8.72
N ASP A 726 -26.35 -11.17 7.95
CA ASP A 726 -25.48 -11.81 6.95
C ASP A 726 -24.63 -12.94 7.57
N HIS A 727 -24.16 -12.74 8.80
CA HIS A 727 -23.34 -13.70 9.55
C HIS A 727 -24.13 -14.60 10.52
N GLY A 728 -25.47 -14.56 10.49
CA GLY A 728 -26.32 -15.43 11.31
C GLY A 728 -26.21 -15.20 12.83
N ARG A 729 -25.90 -13.97 13.27
CA ARG A 729 -25.71 -13.62 14.69
C ARG A 729 -27.02 -13.23 15.36
N HIS A 730 -27.91 -14.22 15.53
CA HIS A 730 -29.27 -14.01 16.04
C HIS A 730 -29.36 -13.23 17.36
N ALA A 731 -28.43 -13.43 18.29
CA ALA A 731 -28.42 -12.73 19.58
C ALA A 731 -28.22 -11.21 19.43
N ILE A 732 -27.37 -10.78 18.50
CA ILE A 732 -27.13 -9.37 18.19
C ILE A 732 -28.34 -8.80 17.43
N VAL A 733 -28.90 -9.55 16.48
CA VAL A 733 -30.12 -9.16 15.75
C VAL A 733 -31.27 -8.87 16.72
N SER A 734 -31.55 -9.78 17.65
CA SER A 734 -32.60 -9.59 18.65
C SER A 734 -32.35 -8.35 19.51
N TYR A 735 -31.11 -8.15 19.97
CA TYR A 735 -30.73 -6.97 20.77
C TYR A 735 -30.96 -5.65 20.00
N LEU A 736 -30.52 -5.55 18.74
CA LEU A 736 -30.72 -4.36 17.93
C LEU A 736 -32.20 -4.07 17.66
N MET A 737 -33.00 -5.11 17.36
CA MET A 737 -34.44 -4.99 17.14
C MET A 737 -35.20 -4.54 18.39
N GLU A 738 -34.82 -5.03 19.57
CA GLU A 738 -35.39 -4.59 20.86
C GLU A 738 -35.02 -3.14 21.17
N ARG A 739 -33.76 -2.76 20.91
CA ARG A 739 -33.26 -1.40 21.12
C ARG A 739 -33.98 -0.37 20.23
N GLU A 740 -34.22 -0.69 18.95
CA GLU A 740 -34.99 0.16 18.05
C GLU A 740 -36.43 0.37 18.53
N LYS A 741 -37.10 -0.71 18.99
CA LYS A 741 -38.46 -0.62 19.58
C LYS A 741 -38.49 0.23 20.84
N GLY A 742 -37.48 0.11 21.69
CA GLY A 742 -37.32 0.94 22.90
C GLY A 742 -37.14 2.42 22.58
N LEU A 743 -36.34 2.76 21.57
CA LEU A 743 -36.15 4.13 21.10
C LEU A 743 -37.44 4.71 20.47
N ALA A 744 -38.20 3.90 19.73
CA ALA A 744 -39.45 4.30 19.12
C ALA A 744 -40.63 4.46 20.11
N SER A 745 -40.56 3.83 21.29
CA SER A 745 -41.61 3.87 22.31
C SER A 745 -41.37 4.90 23.43
N GLY A 746 -40.19 5.53 23.46
CA GLY A 746 -39.82 6.60 24.39
C GLY A 746 -39.98 8.03 23.85
N VAL A 747 -40.70 8.19 22.73
CA VAL A 747 -41.07 9.49 22.12
C VAL A 747 -42.48 9.89 22.52
#